data_AF-A0A514Z7D3-F1
#
_entry.id   AF-A0A514Z7D3-F1
#
_cell.length_a   1.000
_cell.length_b   1.000
_cell.length_c   1.000
_cell.angle_alpha   90.00
_cell.angle_beta   90.00
_cell.angle_gamma   90.00
#
_symmetry.space_group_name_H-M   'P 1'
#
loop_
_entity.id
_entity.type
_entity.pdbx_description
1 polymer ?
#
loop_
_entity_poly.entity_id
_entity_poly.type
_entity_poly.pdbx_seq_one_letter_code
_entity_poly.pdbx_strand_id
1 'polypeptide(L)'
;MNQGIQNICWSFTGTDTIATSSLSQLGTTPSLSPVYYDYLSADAFTDTINPLAIMLNNGLRQLSTDGNTLDYVPMMSVQGYDPVTAASLPQPQPVATAKDQKMSQIAFNQLTKANVHVSDSYKLNGFAPNQLPASSSAIMNRVNQIKQLVYQYGAVQFGLEAEISLDSPYYDSQNNASYVPYSAATAGSELVTTYDNQEYLNQDHELQIVGYDDNYSANNFTQSPGMNGAFVVKNTWGTSFGIGGYFYLSYADIYVAGSEIYADEVATTQSGEKTYSATNISPEASGYYYQLSESSKIVNTIFANTYTSQTVGTNQVEQLNSISAYMDQAGVSVELLYKTGAANSGTYTQLGTYTFTDAGYQTIPLSNAISLPNNTTYTVAIQILSLPSSCTTLNVPVQCKSDGSTGLYPVMTTGNSWSKYSGSWTNLSSTERANLYLGANTDVEPLQSPSVSYETQVQTYGWVSPTYNGQTNGTTGLALRAEALKASLLNLPSNLSGNIQYQAYVQGMGWQSTTATNGAIAGTVGQAKRMEAFRMQLTGSIASQYDVYYRAYVQNIGWLGWAKNWQTAGTSGMSYRIEAVQIQLVAKGSAAPSNDSVAFSYLTTPTVNYSAHVQNIGWQAPVVNGALSGTTGKSLRMEALKVELQNIASGVTGGITYRSQSQKIGWQAWVSDNSISGTTGQGLRDEAIELKLTGGLSNYFNVYYRAHVQSIGWQAWVSNGATAGTVGKGLRMEALEIKIVPKANPAP
;
A
#
# COMPACT_ATOMS: atom_id res chain seq x y z
N MET A 1 26.17 -20.69 24.68
CA MET A 1 27.08 -21.22 23.63
C MET A 1 28.53 -20.85 23.98
N ASN A 2 29.55 -21.24 23.19
CA ASN A 2 30.95 -20.83 23.42
C ASN A 2 31.60 -20.36 22.11
N GLN A 3 31.83 -19.06 21.95
CA GLN A 3 32.49 -18.48 20.77
C GLN A 3 33.99 -18.80 20.68
N GLY A 4 34.61 -19.25 21.78
CA GLY A 4 36.04 -19.52 21.87
C GLY A 4 36.86 -18.28 21.50
N ILE A 5 37.82 -18.45 20.57
CA ILE A 5 38.68 -17.33 20.10
C ILE A 5 38.14 -16.63 18.85
N GLN A 6 36.91 -16.95 18.43
CA GLN A 6 36.25 -16.27 17.31
C GLN A 6 35.68 -14.96 17.79
N ASN A 7 35.85 -13.91 17.00
CA ASN A 7 35.46 -12.56 17.36
C ASN A 7 34.06 -12.23 16.81
N ILE A 8 33.09 -13.09 17.10
CA ILE A 8 31.74 -13.04 16.52
C ILE A 8 30.66 -13.13 17.60
N CYS A 9 30.90 -12.49 18.75
CA CYS A 9 29.95 -12.41 19.86
C CYS A 9 28.56 -12.00 19.38
N TRP A 10 28.48 -11.04 18.46
CA TRP A 10 27.25 -10.56 17.82
C TRP A 10 26.40 -11.67 17.21
N SER A 11 27.04 -12.60 16.51
CA SER A 11 26.33 -13.70 15.86
C SER A 11 25.84 -14.73 16.88
N PHE A 12 26.66 -15.02 17.89
CA PHE A 12 26.30 -15.92 18.99
C PHE A 12 25.14 -15.34 19.81
N THR A 13 25.22 -14.07 20.18
CA THR A 13 24.19 -13.40 20.98
C THR A 13 22.89 -13.27 20.22
N GLY A 14 22.91 -12.83 18.95
CA GLY A 14 21.70 -12.74 18.14
C GLY A 14 21.00 -14.08 17.94
N THR A 15 21.76 -15.14 17.62
CA THR A 15 21.16 -16.48 17.46
C THR A 15 20.66 -17.07 18.78
N ASP A 16 21.37 -16.84 19.89
CA ASP A 16 20.93 -17.30 21.22
C ASP A 16 19.70 -16.54 21.71
N THR A 17 19.57 -15.27 21.32
CA THR A 17 18.39 -14.44 21.61
C THR A 17 17.18 -14.96 20.83
N ILE A 18 17.31 -15.22 19.52
CA ILE A 18 16.22 -15.86 18.74
C ILE A 18 15.81 -17.20 19.35
N ALA A 19 16.76 -18.02 19.79
CA ALA A 19 16.46 -19.31 20.43
C ALA A 19 15.76 -19.14 21.79
N THR A 20 16.13 -18.13 22.58
CA THR A 20 15.50 -17.81 23.87
C THR A 20 14.10 -17.23 23.67
N SER A 21 13.94 -16.33 22.69
CA SER A 21 12.64 -15.81 22.26
C SER A 21 11.72 -16.93 21.77
N SER A 22 12.25 -17.90 21.02
CA SER A 22 11.48 -19.08 20.56
C SER A 22 10.98 -19.93 21.71
N LEU A 23 11.76 -20.07 22.79
CA LEU A 23 11.33 -20.80 23.98
C LEU A 23 10.16 -20.08 24.66
N SER A 24 10.28 -18.75 24.79
CA SER A 24 9.24 -17.93 25.43
C SER A 24 7.95 -17.85 24.62
N GLN A 25 8.07 -17.58 23.32
CA GLN A 25 6.93 -17.24 22.44
C GLN A 25 6.33 -18.46 21.74
N LEU A 26 7.16 -19.43 21.36
CA LEU A 26 6.75 -20.61 20.58
C LEU A 26 6.80 -21.92 21.39
N GLY A 27 7.37 -21.91 22.60
CA GLY A 27 7.58 -23.10 23.40
C GLY A 27 8.60 -24.08 22.82
N THR A 28 9.50 -23.61 21.94
CA THR A 28 10.52 -24.44 21.28
C THR A 28 11.92 -23.89 21.47
N THR A 29 12.92 -24.76 21.61
CA THR A 29 14.34 -24.38 21.73
C THR A 29 15.09 -24.85 20.48
N PRO A 30 15.03 -24.10 19.37
CA PRO A 30 15.72 -24.52 18.16
C PRO A 30 17.25 -24.48 18.37
N SER A 31 17.95 -25.50 17.87
CA SER A 31 19.41 -25.52 17.89
C SER A 31 19.93 -24.77 16.66
N LEU A 32 20.30 -23.50 16.85
CA LEU A 32 20.70 -22.60 15.76
C LEU A 32 22.21 -22.52 15.57
N SER A 33 22.66 -22.29 14.33
CA SER A 33 24.06 -22.07 14.02
C SER A 33 24.43 -20.58 14.03
N PRO A 34 25.24 -20.10 14.99
CA PRO A 34 25.81 -18.75 14.93
C PRO A 34 26.83 -18.58 13.81
N VAL A 35 27.36 -19.66 13.24
CA VAL A 35 28.32 -19.56 12.14
C VAL A 35 27.63 -19.09 10.85
N TYR A 36 26.32 -19.30 10.72
CA TYR A 36 25.56 -18.92 9.52
C TYR A 36 25.64 -17.43 9.21
N TYR A 37 25.43 -16.57 10.20
CA TYR A 37 25.46 -15.13 10.00
C TYR A 37 26.88 -14.58 9.80
N ASP A 38 27.90 -15.23 10.38
CA ASP A 38 29.32 -14.94 10.07
C ASP A 38 29.58 -15.12 8.55
N TYR A 39 29.11 -16.23 7.98
CA TYR A 39 29.21 -16.48 6.53
C TYR A 39 28.42 -15.48 5.68
N LEU A 40 27.24 -15.04 6.13
CA LEU A 40 26.49 -13.98 5.43
C LEU A 40 27.24 -12.66 5.43
N SER A 41 27.97 -12.34 6.50
CA SER A 41 28.61 -11.04 6.69
C SER A 41 30.03 -10.93 6.10
N ALA A 42 30.66 -12.05 5.73
CA ALA A 42 32.06 -12.12 5.30
C ALA A 42 32.24 -12.59 3.84
N ASP A 43 33.46 -12.46 3.29
CA ASP A 43 33.87 -13.11 2.05
C ASP A 43 34.09 -14.61 2.27
N ALA A 44 32.99 -15.32 2.50
CA ALA A 44 32.98 -16.70 2.97
C ALA A 44 32.88 -17.75 1.86
N PHE A 45 32.76 -17.32 0.59
CA PHE A 45 32.48 -18.22 -0.52
C PHE A 45 33.67 -18.43 -1.46
N THR A 46 33.93 -19.67 -1.85
CA THR A 46 35.06 -20.04 -2.72
C THR A 46 34.80 -19.81 -4.21
N ASP A 47 33.52 -19.73 -4.60
CA ASP A 47 33.03 -19.79 -5.98
C ASP A 47 32.35 -18.50 -6.45
N THR A 48 32.00 -17.60 -5.55
CA THR A 48 31.40 -16.30 -5.87
C THR A 48 31.80 -15.26 -4.83
N ILE A 49 31.70 -13.98 -5.19
CA ILE A 49 31.71 -12.89 -4.22
C ILE A 49 30.40 -12.92 -3.44
N ASN A 50 30.47 -12.80 -2.11
CA ASN A 50 29.30 -12.67 -1.26
C ASN A 50 28.71 -11.24 -1.36
N PRO A 51 27.46 -11.07 -1.87
CA PRO A 51 26.80 -9.77 -1.99
C PRO A 51 26.18 -9.26 -0.67
N LEU A 52 26.52 -9.88 0.45
CA LEU A 52 26.13 -9.47 1.80
C LEU A 52 27.35 -9.20 2.68
N ALA A 53 28.56 -9.37 2.13
CA ALA A 53 29.78 -9.17 2.88
C ALA A 53 29.95 -7.70 3.24
N ILE A 54 29.81 -7.40 4.53
CA ILE A 54 29.93 -6.06 5.10
C ILE A 54 31.12 -5.93 6.07
N MET A 55 31.63 -7.04 6.59
CA MET A 55 32.72 -7.06 7.58
C MET A 55 34.02 -6.52 6.98
N LEU A 56 34.67 -5.60 7.67
CA LEU A 56 35.96 -5.01 7.30
C LEU A 56 36.93 -5.12 8.47
N ASN A 57 37.89 -6.03 8.40
CA ASN A 57 39.00 -6.10 9.34
C ASN A 57 40.33 -5.84 8.59
N ASN A 58 41.01 -4.73 8.88
CA ASN A 58 42.24 -4.32 8.20
C ASN A 58 42.14 -4.32 6.66
N GLY A 59 40.95 -4.03 6.13
CA GLY A 59 40.66 -4.04 4.69
C GLY A 59 40.34 -5.41 4.08
N LEU A 60 40.25 -6.47 4.90
CA LEU A 60 39.87 -7.83 4.49
C LEU A 60 38.53 -8.24 5.12
N ARG A 61 37.72 -9.00 4.39
CA ARG A 61 36.36 -9.42 4.80
C ARG A 61 36.36 -10.88 5.24
N GLN A 62 37.01 -11.21 6.34
CA GLN A 62 37.26 -12.60 6.73
C GLN A 62 36.22 -13.14 7.71
N LEU A 63 36.07 -14.46 7.73
CA LEU A 63 35.28 -15.14 8.75
C LEU A 63 35.88 -14.90 10.15
N SER A 64 35.06 -15.04 11.19
CA SER A 64 35.50 -14.99 12.59
C SER A 64 36.18 -13.67 13.02
N THR A 65 35.79 -12.54 12.41
CA THR A 65 36.27 -11.19 12.76
C THR A 65 35.20 -10.33 13.44
N ASP A 66 35.66 -9.33 14.21
CA ASP A 66 34.79 -8.33 14.86
C ASP A 66 34.06 -7.47 13.84
N GLY A 67 32.92 -6.91 14.25
CA GLY A 67 32.40 -5.69 13.63
C GLY A 67 31.04 -5.77 12.97
N ASN A 68 30.05 -6.38 13.62
CA ASN A 68 28.66 -6.19 13.21
C ASN A 68 27.82 -5.58 14.35
N THR A 69 26.60 -5.18 14.03
CA THR A 69 25.70 -4.46 14.92
C THR A 69 24.68 -5.39 15.57
N LEU A 70 24.18 -5.00 16.74
CA LEU A 70 23.14 -5.74 17.51
C LEU A 70 21.91 -6.11 16.67
N ASP A 71 21.55 -5.27 15.70
CA ASP A 71 20.38 -5.48 14.84
C ASP A 71 20.64 -6.51 13.71
N TYR A 72 21.89 -6.89 13.44
CA TYR A 72 22.23 -7.61 12.21
C TYR A 72 21.54 -8.96 12.12
N VAL A 73 21.74 -9.83 13.11
CA VAL A 73 21.16 -11.17 13.10
C VAL A 73 19.62 -11.15 12.98
N PRO A 74 18.88 -10.43 13.85
CA PRO A 74 17.43 -10.41 13.74
C PRO A 74 16.95 -9.78 12.42
N MET A 75 17.57 -8.69 11.96
CA MET A 75 17.19 -8.03 10.71
C MET A 75 17.50 -8.86 9.47
N MET A 76 18.55 -9.67 9.48
CA MET A 76 18.82 -10.61 8.39
C MET A 76 17.76 -11.72 8.35
N SER A 77 17.28 -12.21 9.51
CA SER A 77 16.13 -13.14 9.54
C SER A 77 14.87 -12.50 8.99
N VAL A 78 14.54 -11.28 9.41
CA VAL A 78 13.42 -10.48 8.87
C VAL A 78 13.47 -10.40 7.34
N GLN A 79 14.67 -10.29 6.76
CA GLN A 79 14.89 -10.18 5.32
C GLN A 79 14.90 -11.53 4.57
N GLY A 80 14.54 -12.63 5.25
CA GLY A 80 14.42 -13.97 4.66
C GLY A 80 15.68 -14.85 4.79
N TYR A 81 16.71 -14.36 5.47
CA TYR A 81 17.90 -15.13 5.86
C TYR A 81 17.70 -15.77 7.23
N ASP A 82 16.66 -16.62 7.32
CA ASP A 82 16.30 -17.32 8.55
C ASP A 82 17.46 -18.18 9.08
N PRO A 83 17.55 -18.33 10.42
CA PRO A 83 18.58 -19.15 11.03
C PRO A 83 18.59 -20.58 10.47
N VAL A 84 19.78 -21.17 10.37
CA VAL A 84 19.93 -22.59 10.02
C VAL A 84 20.20 -23.42 11.26
N THR A 85 19.92 -24.72 11.15
CA THR A 85 20.18 -25.66 12.26
C THR A 85 21.69 -25.83 12.49
N ALA A 86 22.10 -25.93 13.75
CA ALA A 86 23.48 -26.20 14.15
C ALA A 86 24.02 -27.53 13.58
N ALA A 87 23.14 -28.49 13.30
CA ALA A 87 23.54 -29.76 12.67
C ALA A 87 23.95 -29.58 11.20
N SER A 88 23.34 -28.63 10.48
CA SER A 88 23.65 -28.36 9.06
C SER A 88 24.91 -27.52 8.88
N LEU A 89 25.20 -26.62 9.83
CA LEU A 89 26.42 -25.82 9.87
C LEU A 89 26.98 -25.81 11.30
N PRO A 90 27.71 -26.86 11.72
CA PRO A 90 28.24 -26.94 13.07
C PRO A 90 29.36 -25.94 13.30
N GLN A 91 29.52 -25.51 14.55
CA GLN A 91 30.69 -24.70 14.92
C GLN A 91 31.97 -25.53 14.71
N PRO A 92 32.95 -25.03 13.93
CA PRO A 92 34.18 -25.76 13.65
C PRO A 92 35.01 -26.04 14.92
N GLN A 93 35.58 -27.24 15.00
CA GLN A 93 36.41 -27.70 16.12
C GLN A 93 37.78 -28.22 15.61
N PRO A 94 38.92 -27.81 16.20
CA PRO A 94 39.03 -26.83 17.28
C PRO A 94 38.77 -25.40 16.78
N VAL A 95 38.09 -24.60 17.59
CA VAL A 95 37.69 -23.21 17.29
C VAL A 95 38.87 -22.34 16.82
N ALA A 96 40.10 -22.67 17.25
CA ALA A 96 41.32 -21.96 16.85
C ALA A 96 41.73 -22.10 15.37
N THR A 97 41.27 -23.14 14.67
CA THR A 97 41.60 -23.41 13.25
C THR A 97 40.53 -22.93 12.26
N ALA A 98 39.50 -22.23 12.77
CA ALA A 98 38.28 -21.91 12.03
C ALA A 98 38.31 -20.57 11.26
N LYS A 99 39.34 -19.73 11.44
CA LYS A 99 39.30 -18.30 11.08
C LYS A 99 39.09 -17.97 9.59
N ASP A 100 39.12 -18.94 8.66
CA ASP A 100 38.85 -18.65 7.23
C ASP A 100 38.44 -19.89 6.41
N GLN A 101 37.67 -20.82 6.98
CA GLN A 101 37.23 -22.01 6.23
C GLN A 101 36.06 -21.68 5.29
N LYS A 102 36.36 -21.08 4.14
CA LYS A 102 35.35 -20.80 3.11
C LYS A 102 34.64 -22.06 2.61
N MET A 103 33.40 -21.92 2.16
CA MET A 103 32.62 -22.99 1.51
C MET A 103 32.08 -22.53 0.16
N SER A 104 31.54 -23.43 -0.68
CA SER A 104 30.84 -22.98 -1.89
C SER A 104 29.47 -22.37 -1.53
N GLN A 105 29.03 -21.33 -2.23
CA GLN A 105 27.68 -20.76 -2.09
C GLN A 105 26.59 -21.80 -2.34
N ILE A 106 26.82 -22.76 -3.24
CA ILE A 106 25.87 -23.85 -3.51
C ILE A 106 25.63 -24.68 -2.24
N ALA A 107 26.70 -25.09 -1.55
CA ALA A 107 26.58 -25.83 -0.30
C ALA A 107 25.92 -24.98 0.80
N PHE A 108 26.21 -23.68 0.86
CA PHE A 108 25.59 -22.77 1.81
C PHE A 108 24.08 -22.64 1.60
N ASN A 109 23.63 -22.57 0.34
CA ASN A 109 22.21 -22.49 -0.01
C ASN A 109 21.46 -23.82 0.23
N GLN A 110 22.17 -24.92 0.49
CA GLN A 110 21.60 -26.23 0.83
C GLN A 110 21.51 -26.47 2.34
N LEU A 111 21.96 -25.53 3.16
CA LEU A 111 21.85 -25.62 4.62
C LEU A 111 20.39 -25.74 5.04
N THR A 112 20.16 -26.52 6.09
CA THR A 112 18.80 -26.77 6.59
C THR A 112 18.36 -25.60 7.46
N LYS A 113 17.46 -24.77 6.92
CA LYS A 113 16.78 -23.71 7.68
C LYS A 113 16.09 -24.30 8.91
N ALA A 114 16.19 -23.61 10.04
CA ALA A 114 15.39 -23.87 11.21
C ALA A 114 13.96 -23.37 10.98
N ASN A 115 12.98 -23.95 11.68
CA ASN A 115 11.58 -23.54 11.59
C ASN A 115 11.30 -22.34 12.50
N VAL A 116 12.03 -21.25 12.31
CA VAL A 116 11.91 -20.01 13.07
C VAL A 116 12.28 -18.83 12.16
N HIS A 117 11.52 -17.75 12.29
CA HIS A 117 11.68 -16.49 11.59
C HIS A 117 11.48 -15.34 12.58
N VAL A 118 12.26 -14.26 12.47
CA VAL A 118 12.01 -13.01 13.20
C VAL A 118 11.01 -12.19 12.40
N SER A 119 9.82 -11.93 12.95
CA SER A 119 8.77 -11.14 12.27
C SER A 119 8.90 -9.64 12.52
N ASP A 120 9.35 -9.28 13.72
CA ASP A 120 9.47 -7.90 14.20
C ASP A 120 10.72 -7.77 15.08
N SER A 121 11.37 -6.62 15.02
CA SER A 121 12.52 -6.29 15.87
C SER A 121 12.34 -4.90 16.43
N TYR A 122 12.39 -4.78 17.76
CA TYR A 122 12.10 -3.56 18.50
C TYR A 122 13.38 -2.99 19.06
N LYS A 123 13.57 -1.69 18.86
CA LYS A 123 14.74 -0.93 19.30
C LYS A 123 14.35 0.00 20.45
N LEU A 124 15.13 -0.07 21.52
CA LEU A 124 15.06 0.86 22.63
C LEU A 124 16.41 1.62 22.72
N ASN A 125 16.41 2.85 22.22
CA ASN A 125 17.60 3.70 22.08
C ASN A 125 18.31 3.92 23.42
N GLY A 126 19.64 3.80 23.41
CA GLY A 126 20.49 4.12 24.55
C GLY A 126 20.63 5.62 24.79
N PHE A 127 20.97 6.00 26.03
CA PHE A 127 21.32 7.38 26.35
C PHE A 127 22.78 7.67 26.02
N ALA A 128 23.06 8.83 25.40
CA ALA A 128 24.44 9.30 25.29
C ALA A 128 25.06 9.50 26.69
N PRO A 129 26.39 9.38 26.87
CA PRO A 129 27.05 9.54 28.16
C PRO A 129 26.71 10.85 28.88
N ASN A 130 26.54 11.94 28.14
CA ASN A 130 26.15 13.25 28.66
C ASN A 130 24.62 13.41 28.94
N GLN A 131 23.83 12.35 28.70
CA GLN A 131 22.36 12.31 28.86
C GLN A 131 21.90 11.18 29.80
N LEU A 132 22.82 10.51 30.49
CA LEU A 132 22.51 9.41 31.39
C LEU A 132 21.52 9.83 32.50
N PRO A 133 20.59 8.94 32.91
CA PRO A 133 19.55 9.27 33.88
C PRO A 133 20.11 9.52 35.29
N ALA A 134 19.99 10.74 35.80
CA ALA A 134 20.60 11.13 37.08
C ALA A 134 19.81 10.76 38.35
N SER A 135 18.61 10.18 38.25
CA SER A 135 17.75 9.86 39.41
C SER A 135 17.35 8.38 39.43
N SER A 136 17.19 7.80 40.62
CA SER A 136 16.75 6.40 40.77
C SER A 136 15.43 6.11 40.05
N SER A 137 14.49 7.07 40.00
CA SER A 137 13.24 6.91 39.27
C SER A 137 13.43 6.86 37.75
N ALA A 138 14.38 7.62 37.20
CA ALA A 138 14.70 7.61 35.77
C ALA A 138 15.46 6.33 35.38
N ILE A 139 16.40 5.89 36.22
CA ILE A 139 17.07 4.59 36.07
C ILE A 139 16.02 3.47 36.06
N MET A 140 15.11 3.45 37.03
CA MET A 140 14.07 2.43 37.10
C MET A 140 13.07 2.50 35.94
N ASN A 141 12.83 3.67 35.35
CA ASN A 141 12.03 3.77 34.12
C ASN A 141 12.68 2.96 32.99
N ARG A 142 13.98 3.19 32.74
CA ARG A 142 14.76 2.44 31.76
C ARG A 142 14.76 0.93 32.05
N VAL A 143 15.03 0.56 33.30
CA VAL A 143 15.00 -0.84 33.75
C VAL A 143 13.63 -1.47 33.47
N ASN A 144 12.54 -0.77 33.77
CA ASN A 144 11.19 -1.30 33.54
C ASN A 144 10.87 -1.45 32.06
N GLN A 145 11.36 -0.56 31.18
CA GLN A 145 11.24 -0.74 29.73
C GLN A 145 11.96 -2.02 29.27
N ILE A 146 13.19 -2.24 29.74
CA ILE A 146 13.96 -3.46 29.44
C ILE A 146 13.24 -4.71 29.98
N LYS A 147 12.76 -4.66 31.23
CA LYS A 147 11.99 -5.77 31.83
C LYS A 147 10.73 -6.09 31.03
N GLN A 148 10.04 -5.09 30.52
CA GLN A 148 8.86 -5.29 29.69
C GLN A 148 9.22 -6.03 28.39
N LEU A 149 10.30 -5.62 27.72
CA LEU A 149 10.80 -6.31 26.53
C LEU A 149 11.21 -7.75 26.84
N VAL A 150 11.94 -8.00 27.93
CA VAL A 150 12.32 -9.36 28.36
C VAL A 150 11.07 -10.19 28.69
N TYR A 151 10.09 -9.61 29.38
CA TYR A 151 8.85 -10.30 29.71
C TYR A 151 8.05 -10.68 28.45
N GLN A 152 7.96 -9.77 27.49
CA GLN A 152 7.17 -9.94 26.27
C GLN A 152 7.84 -10.88 25.27
N TYR A 153 9.15 -10.72 25.07
CA TYR A 153 9.88 -11.39 23.99
C TYR A 153 10.80 -12.51 24.49
N GLY A 154 11.03 -12.62 25.80
CA GLY A 154 11.85 -13.66 26.43
C GLY A 154 13.28 -13.20 26.74
N ALA A 155 13.90 -12.43 25.86
CA ALA A 155 15.23 -11.87 26.04
C ALA A 155 15.41 -10.56 25.27
N VAL A 156 16.46 -9.81 25.61
CA VAL A 156 16.92 -8.65 24.83
C VAL A 156 18.42 -8.68 24.63
N GLN A 157 18.88 -8.12 23.51
CA GLN A 157 20.29 -7.97 23.15
C GLN A 157 20.80 -6.59 23.57
N PHE A 158 22.05 -6.51 24.02
CA PHE A 158 22.75 -5.26 24.30
C PHE A 158 24.27 -5.48 24.23
N GLY A 159 25.03 -4.41 24.06
CA GLY A 159 26.49 -4.47 24.13
C GLY A 159 27.06 -3.79 25.38
N LEU A 160 28.28 -4.18 25.74
CA LEU A 160 29.12 -3.52 26.74
C LEU A 160 30.60 -3.60 26.34
N GLU A 161 31.47 -2.91 27.06
CA GLU A 161 32.94 -3.09 26.97
C GLU A 161 33.36 -4.15 27.99
N ALA A 162 33.76 -5.32 27.51
CA ALA A 162 33.91 -6.53 28.31
C ALA A 162 35.20 -6.55 29.13
N GLU A 163 36.30 -6.04 28.56
CA GLU A 163 37.62 -5.94 29.18
C GLU A 163 37.57 -5.09 30.47
N ILE A 164 36.65 -4.15 30.55
CA ILE A 164 36.42 -3.30 31.70
C ILE A 164 35.27 -3.86 32.54
N SER A 165 34.11 -4.13 31.94
CA SER A 165 32.90 -4.48 32.72
C SER A 165 33.00 -5.85 33.38
N LEU A 166 33.67 -6.80 32.73
CA LEU A 166 33.77 -8.20 33.18
C LEU A 166 35.14 -8.52 33.81
N ASP A 167 35.90 -7.50 34.17
CA ASP A 167 37.15 -7.61 34.93
C ASP A 167 37.19 -6.63 36.13
N SER A 168 38.23 -6.73 36.95
CA SER A 168 38.51 -5.81 38.04
C SER A 168 38.77 -4.39 37.50
N PRO A 169 38.18 -3.33 38.10
CA PRO A 169 37.54 -3.34 39.42
C PRO A 169 36.00 -3.50 39.39
N TYR A 170 35.36 -3.78 38.27
CA TYR A 170 33.90 -3.71 38.13
C TYR A 170 33.19 -5.07 38.25
N TYR A 171 33.92 -6.18 38.06
CA TYR A 171 33.40 -7.53 38.18
C TYR A 171 33.80 -8.21 39.51
N ASP A 172 32.80 -8.65 40.27
CA ASP A 172 32.96 -9.53 41.43
C ASP A 172 32.87 -10.99 40.97
N SER A 173 34.01 -11.68 40.95
CA SER A 173 34.08 -13.10 40.56
C SER A 173 33.53 -14.08 41.60
N GLN A 174 33.36 -13.67 42.86
CA GLN A 174 32.75 -14.52 43.90
C GLN A 174 31.23 -14.52 43.76
N ASN A 175 30.65 -13.34 43.52
CA ASN A 175 29.22 -13.15 43.37
C ASN A 175 28.72 -13.22 41.92
N ASN A 176 29.65 -13.25 40.96
CA ASN A 176 29.40 -13.19 39.52
C ASN A 176 28.55 -11.97 39.15
N ALA A 177 29.00 -10.80 39.58
CA ALA A 177 28.24 -9.56 39.51
C ALA A 177 29.07 -8.43 38.91
N SER A 178 28.52 -7.73 37.92
CA SER A 178 29.14 -6.59 37.25
C SER A 178 28.40 -5.29 37.59
N TYR A 179 29.16 -4.24 37.86
CA TYR A 179 28.63 -2.89 37.95
C TYR A 179 29.67 -1.83 37.55
N VAL A 180 29.45 -1.18 36.42
CA VAL A 180 30.18 0.00 35.97
C VAL A 180 29.37 1.26 36.31
N PRO A 181 29.87 2.14 37.20
CA PRO A 181 29.16 3.36 37.61
C PRO A 181 29.22 4.44 36.52
N TYR A 182 28.23 5.34 36.51
CA TYR A 182 28.19 6.44 35.52
C TYR A 182 29.39 7.37 35.61
N SER A 183 30.00 7.48 36.79
CA SER A 183 31.22 8.27 37.00
C SER A 183 32.43 7.73 36.24
N ALA A 184 32.37 6.49 35.73
CA ALA A 184 33.41 5.92 34.88
C ALA A 184 33.36 6.48 33.45
N ALA A 185 32.23 7.02 32.99
CA ALA A 185 32.12 7.66 31.68
C ALA A 185 32.69 9.08 31.68
N THR A 186 34.01 9.17 31.60
CA THR A 186 34.72 10.42 31.34
C THR A 186 35.09 10.52 29.87
N ALA A 187 34.84 11.66 29.22
CA ALA A 187 35.20 11.88 27.81
C ALA A 187 36.67 11.57 27.54
N GLY A 188 36.95 10.74 26.52
CA GLY A 188 38.30 10.29 26.17
C GLY A 188 38.86 9.17 27.05
N SER A 189 38.05 8.55 27.92
CA SER A 189 38.37 7.28 28.56
C SER A 189 38.18 6.09 27.62
N GLU A 190 38.64 4.91 28.03
CA GLU A 190 38.40 3.64 27.31
C GLU A 190 36.90 3.32 27.16
N LEU A 191 36.03 3.87 28.02
CA LEU A 191 34.58 3.67 27.97
C LEU A 191 33.84 4.65 27.04
N VAL A 192 34.44 5.79 26.69
CA VAL A 192 33.73 6.86 25.95
C VAL A 192 34.55 7.33 24.75
N THR A 193 33.99 7.15 23.57
CA THR A 193 34.51 7.76 22.34
C THR A 193 33.69 8.97 21.93
N THR A 194 34.32 9.89 21.19
CA THR A 194 33.65 11.05 20.61
C THR A 194 33.73 10.98 19.09
N TYR A 195 32.58 11.00 18.44
CA TYR A 195 32.46 11.02 16.98
C TYR A 195 31.45 12.08 16.56
N ASP A 196 31.81 12.91 15.58
CA ASP A 196 31.00 14.04 15.09
C ASP A 196 30.42 14.93 16.22
N ASN A 197 31.25 15.24 17.21
CA ASN A 197 30.88 16.03 18.41
C ASN A 197 29.77 15.40 19.28
N GLN A 198 29.53 14.10 19.15
CA GLN A 198 28.66 13.31 20.04
C GLN A 198 29.48 12.27 20.80
N GLU A 199 29.10 12.03 22.05
CA GLU A 199 29.72 11.02 22.90
C GLU A 199 28.95 9.69 22.81
N TYR A 200 29.69 8.58 22.76
CA TYR A 200 29.16 7.23 22.70
C TYR A 200 29.89 6.33 23.70
N LEU A 201 29.18 5.35 24.26
CA LEU A 201 29.82 4.29 25.02
C LEU A 201 30.48 3.29 24.08
N ASN A 202 31.76 2.99 24.33
CA ASN A 202 32.46 1.92 23.62
C ASN A 202 31.87 0.57 24.02
N GLN A 203 31.73 -0.31 23.03
CA GLN A 203 31.21 -1.67 23.18
C GLN A 203 32.04 -2.58 22.28
N ASP A 204 32.47 -3.71 22.81
CA ASP A 204 33.24 -4.75 22.10
C ASP A 204 32.62 -6.15 22.26
N HIS A 205 31.59 -6.28 23.11
CA HIS A 205 30.97 -7.56 23.39
C HIS A 205 29.45 -7.45 23.49
N GLU A 206 28.76 -8.31 22.74
CA GLU A 206 27.31 -8.40 22.74
C GLU A 206 26.83 -9.54 23.65
N LEU A 207 25.78 -9.27 24.40
CA LEU A 207 25.21 -10.15 25.42
C LEU A 207 23.69 -10.11 25.37
N GLN A 208 23.03 -11.04 26.08
CA GLN A 208 21.58 -11.00 26.24
C GLN A 208 21.14 -10.95 27.70
N ILE A 209 20.15 -10.11 27.99
CA ILE A 209 19.42 -10.10 29.25
C ILE A 209 18.25 -11.06 29.12
N VAL A 210 18.17 -12.05 30.01
CA VAL A 210 17.14 -13.12 29.97
C VAL A 210 16.22 -13.13 31.18
N GLY A 211 16.44 -12.21 32.12
CA GLY A 211 15.70 -12.17 33.38
C GLY A 211 16.23 -11.10 34.32
N TYR A 212 15.68 -11.06 35.52
CA TYR A 212 16.01 -10.04 36.51
C TYR A 212 15.64 -10.49 37.93
N ASP A 213 16.30 -9.90 38.92
CA ASP A 213 16.01 -10.05 40.35
C ASP A 213 16.04 -8.67 41.03
N ASP A 214 14.87 -8.17 41.43
CA ASP A 214 14.70 -6.88 42.12
C ASP A 214 15.33 -6.84 43.51
N ASN A 215 15.55 -8.00 44.13
CA ASN A 215 16.09 -8.11 45.48
C ASN A 215 17.58 -8.45 45.50
N TYR A 216 18.24 -8.54 44.34
CA TYR A 216 19.66 -8.81 44.27
C TYR A 216 20.44 -7.74 45.04
N SER A 217 21.18 -8.17 46.06
CA SER A 217 21.78 -7.29 47.05
C SER A 217 22.87 -6.41 46.43
N ALA A 218 22.80 -5.11 46.67
CA ALA A 218 23.83 -4.13 46.27
C ALA A 218 25.23 -4.46 46.82
N ASN A 219 25.31 -5.24 47.91
CA ASN A 219 26.58 -5.67 48.52
C ASN A 219 27.30 -6.78 47.74
N ASN A 220 26.67 -7.33 46.70
CA ASN A 220 27.27 -8.37 45.86
C ASN A 220 28.17 -7.79 44.76
N PHE A 221 28.20 -6.46 44.58
CA PHE A 221 29.04 -5.77 43.61
C PHE A 221 30.31 -5.23 44.28
N THR A 222 31.40 -5.13 43.52
CA THR A 222 32.69 -4.58 44.00
C THR A 222 32.59 -3.12 44.44
N GLN A 223 31.64 -2.38 43.87
CA GLN A 223 31.31 -1.00 44.19
C GLN A 223 29.81 -0.91 44.46
N SER A 224 29.39 -0.05 45.39
CA SER A 224 27.96 0.07 45.72
C SER A 224 27.19 0.79 44.61
N PRO A 225 26.21 0.15 43.95
CA PRO A 225 25.34 0.80 42.97
C PRO A 225 24.30 1.75 43.57
N GLY A 226 24.24 1.86 44.91
CA GLY A 226 23.26 2.69 45.60
C GLY A 226 21.82 2.15 45.58
N MET A 227 21.58 0.99 44.97
CA MET A 227 20.28 0.32 44.93
C MET A 227 20.43 -1.20 44.78
N ASN A 228 19.47 -1.96 45.31
CA ASN A 228 19.33 -3.37 44.98
C ASN A 228 18.75 -3.53 43.57
N GLY A 229 18.94 -4.72 43.01
CA GLY A 229 18.34 -5.12 41.76
C GLY A 229 19.38 -5.35 40.65
N ALA A 230 19.24 -6.47 39.95
CA ALA A 230 20.12 -6.84 38.86
C ALA A 230 19.37 -7.54 37.72
N PHE A 231 19.88 -7.39 36.52
CA PHE A 231 19.55 -8.23 35.38
C PHE A 231 20.36 -9.53 35.43
N VAL A 232 19.76 -10.62 34.95
CA VAL A 232 20.45 -11.89 34.70
C VAL A 232 20.88 -11.89 33.24
N VAL A 233 22.20 -11.85 33.03
CA VAL A 233 22.81 -11.74 31.70
C VAL A 233 23.45 -13.05 31.32
N LYS A 234 23.21 -13.51 30.09
CA LYS A 234 23.81 -14.69 29.50
C LYS A 234 24.95 -14.28 28.58
N ASN A 235 26.11 -14.89 28.78
CA ASN A 235 27.32 -14.67 28.01
C ASN A 235 27.55 -15.81 26.99
N THR A 236 28.41 -15.56 26.01
CA THR A 236 28.78 -16.45 24.90
C THR A 236 30.15 -17.12 25.11
N TRP A 237 30.72 -17.08 26.32
CA TRP A 237 32.02 -17.67 26.67
C TRP A 237 31.94 -19.08 27.29
N GLY A 238 30.81 -19.77 27.10
CA GLY A 238 30.61 -21.12 27.62
C GLY A 238 30.27 -21.17 29.11
N THR A 239 30.06 -22.39 29.61
CA THR A 239 29.52 -22.62 30.95
C THR A 239 30.53 -22.44 32.09
N SER A 240 31.81 -22.26 31.78
CA SER A 240 32.86 -22.01 32.77
C SER A 240 32.92 -20.57 33.25
N PHE A 241 32.36 -19.63 32.49
CA PHE A 241 32.23 -18.24 32.91
C PHE A 241 31.04 -18.09 33.86
N GLY A 242 31.21 -17.30 34.92
CA GLY A 242 30.12 -16.96 35.83
C GLY A 242 29.41 -18.17 36.45
N ILE A 243 28.08 -18.10 36.49
CA ILE A 243 27.18 -19.15 36.97
C ILE A 243 26.66 -19.92 35.76
N GLY A 244 27.45 -20.85 35.22
CA GLY A 244 27.03 -21.67 34.07
C GLY A 244 26.90 -20.89 32.76
N GLY A 245 27.66 -19.80 32.61
CA GLY A 245 27.62 -18.87 31.47
C GLY A 245 26.80 -17.59 31.75
N TYR A 246 26.31 -17.41 32.97
CA TYR A 246 25.47 -16.27 33.37
C TYR A 246 26.13 -15.42 34.45
N PHE A 247 25.75 -14.14 34.54
CA PHE A 247 26.17 -13.25 35.62
C PHE A 247 25.06 -12.22 35.92
N TYR A 248 25.22 -11.48 37.02
CA TYR A 248 24.31 -10.40 37.42
C TYR A 248 24.86 -9.05 36.98
N LEU A 249 24.04 -8.23 36.33
CA LEU A 249 24.38 -6.86 35.95
C LEU A 249 23.50 -5.89 36.73
N SER A 250 24.09 -4.96 37.47
CA SER A 250 23.35 -3.98 38.28
C SER A 250 22.36 -3.18 37.42
N TYR A 251 21.17 -2.88 37.96
CA TYR A 251 20.22 -1.95 37.32
C TYR A 251 20.78 -0.54 37.12
N ALA A 252 21.75 -0.14 37.94
CA ALA A 252 22.40 1.15 37.85
C ALA A 252 23.60 1.16 36.89
N ASP A 253 23.89 0.04 36.22
CA ASP A 253 25.04 -0.07 35.31
C ASP A 253 24.92 0.91 34.13
N ILE A 254 26.05 1.46 33.72
CA ILE A 254 26.11 2.43 32.63
C ILE A 254 25.57 1.89 31.30
N TYR A 255 25.81 0.61 31.00
CA TYR A 255 25.37 -0.02 29.76
C TYR A 255 23.88 -0.39 29.76
N VAL A 256 23.26 -0.56 30.95
CA VAL A 256 21.79 -0.68 31.06
C VAL A 256 21.11 0.61 30.58
N ALA A 257 21.72 1.76 30.82
CA ALA A 257 21.21 3.05 30.35
C ALA A 257 21.68 3.40 28.94
N GLY A 258 22.98 3.26 28.67
CA GLY A 258 23.59 3.82 27.47
C GLY A 258 23.61 2.91 26.25
N SER A 259 23.45 1.59 26.41
CA SER A 259 23.40 0.69 25.25
C SER A 259 22.04 0.73 24.57
N GLU A 260 22.07 0.57 23.24
CA GLU A 260 20.88 0.18 22.51
C GLU A 260 20.43 -1.21 22.97
N ILE A 261 19.12 -1.39 23.03
CA ILE A 261 18.50 -2.65 23.43
C ILE A 261 17.62 -3.12 22.28
N TYR A 262 17.81 -4.37 21.83
CA TYR A 262 16.99 -5.00 20.79
C TYR A 262 16.19 -6.17 21.36
N ALA A 263 14.93 -6.27 20.97
CA ALA A 263 14.04 -7.37 21.33
C ALA A 263 13.30 -7.87 20.09
N ASP A 264 13.12 -9.18 19.97
CA ASP A 264 12.70 -9.79 18.70
C ASP A 264 11.44 -10.65 18.89
N GLU A 265 10.43 -10.39 18.07
CA GLU A 265 9.25 -11.25 17.93
C GLU A 265 9.56 -12.36 16.92
N VAL A 266 9.21 -13.59 17.28
CA VAL A 266 9.54 -14.77 16.47
C VAL A 266 8.29 -15.58 16.14
N ALA A 267 8.27 -16.08 14.91
CA ALA A 267 7.21 -16.93 14.38
C ALA A 267 7.79 -18.19 13.74
N THR A 268 6.95 -19.20 13.55
CA THR A 268 7.30 -20.35 12.71
C THR A 268 7.24 -19.96 11.24
N THR A 269 8.24 -20.36 10.46
CA THR A 269 8.26 -20.13 9.02
C THR A 269 7.09 -20.83 8.33
N GLN A 270 6.28 -20.10 7.55
CA GLN A 270 5.19 -20.72 6.78
C GLN A 270 5.60 -21.01 5.32
N SER A 271 5.07 -22.09 4.77
CA SER A 271 5.29 -22.43 3.37
C SER A 271 4.44 -21.55 2.46
N GLY A 272 5.08 -20.89 1.49
CA GLY A 272 4.38 -20.06 0.50
C GLY A 272 4.39 -18.56 0.80
N GLU A 273 4.88 -18.18 1.99
CA GLU A 273 5.14 -16.78 2.33
C GLU A 273 6.32 -16.22 1.53
N LYS A 274 6.23 -14.92 1.23
CA LYS A 274 7.27 -14.16 0.57
C LYS A 274 7.30 -12.72 1.04
N THR A 275 8.49 -12.29 1.43
CA THR A 275 8.77 -10.88 1.71
C THR A 275 9.41 -10.23 0.50
N TYR A 276 8.73 -9.23 -0.04
CA TYR A 276 9.31 -8.32 -1.02
C TYR A 276 10.02 -7.19 -0.28
N SER A 277 11.34 -7.11 -0.45
CA SER A 277 12.17 -6.05 0.12
C SER A 277 13.02 -5.37 -0.96
N ALA A 278 13.30 -4.09 -0.77
CA ALA A 278 14.26 -3.34 -1.59
C ALA A 278 15.68 -3.32 -0.97
N THR A 279 15.81 -3.85 0.25
CA THR A 279 17.03 -3.90 1.05
C THR A 279 17.41 -5.34 1.37
N ASN A 280 18.70 -5.57 1.62
CA ASN A 280 19.28 -6.88 1.91
C ASN A 280 20.35 -6.84 3.02
N ILE A 281 20.39 -5.76 3.80
CA ILE A 281 21.29 -5.61 4.95
C ILE A 281 20.55 -4.94 6.12
N SER A 282 21.04 -5.03 7.36
CA SER A 282 20.39 -4.36 8.49
C SER A 282 20.55 -2.82 8.44
N PRO A 283 19.58 -2.05 8.98
CA PRO A 283 19.66 -0.59 9.07
C PRO A 283 20.95 -0.06 9.70
N GLU A 284 21.39 -0.60 10.83
CA GLU A 284 22.59 -0.10 11.51
C GLU A 284 23.86 -0.47 10.75
N ALA A 285 23.92 -1.66 10.15
CA ALA A 285 25.03 -2.04 9.29
C ALA A 285 25.11 -1.20 8.00
N SER A 286 23.98 -0.68 7.52
CA SER A 286 23.96 0.32 6.44
C SER A 286 24.48 1.67 6.93
N GLY A 287 24.02 2.13 8.10
CA GLY A 287 24.46 3.38 8.72
C GLY A 287 24.03 4.66 7.98
N TYR A 288 23.08 4.56 7.04
CA TYR A 288 22.61 5.71 6.24
C TYR A 288 21.17 6.07 6.57
N TYR A 289 20.93 7.37 6.71
CA TYR A 289 19.63 7.94 7.04
C TYR A 289 19.21 9.01 6.04
N TYR A 290 17.98 8.93 5.55
CA TYR A 290 17.31 9.98 4.81
C TYR A 290 16.61 10.92 5.78
N GLN A 291 17.20 12.09 6.00
CA GLN A 291 16.72 13.05 7.00
C GLN A 291 15.65 13.99 6.41
N LEU A 292 14.53 14.12 7.12
CA LEU A 292 13.49 15.10 6.84
C LEU A 292 13.39 16.10 7.99
N SER A 293 13.34 17.38 7.66
CA SER A 293 13.28 18.49 8.62
C SER A 293 11.94 19.21 8.54
N GLU A 294 11.65 20.08 9.51
CA GLU A 294 10.40 20.85 9.60
C GLU A 294 9.15 19.96 9.72
N SER A 295 8.75 19.63 10.96
CA SER A 295 7.63 18.73 11.25
C SER A 295 6.33 19.02 10.47
N SER A 296 6.03 20.29 10.17
CA SER A 296 4.87 20.70 9.35
C SER A 296 4.93 20.21 7.89
N LYS A 297 6.12 19.94 7.36
CA LYS A 297 6.36 19.36 6.02
C LYS A 297 6.50 17.84 6.07
N ILE A 298 6.86 17.27 7.22
CA ILE A 298 6.98 15.81 7.40
C ILE A 298 5.60 15.16 7.38
N VAL A 299 4.60 15.77 8.03
CA VAL A 299 3.22 15.31 7.95
C VAL A 299 2.73 15.32 6.50
N ASN A 300 2.06 14.25 6.08
CA ASN A 300 1.67 13.93 4.70
C ASN A 300 2.81 13.47 3.77
N THR A 301 4.02 13.26 4.27
CA THR A 301 5.07 12.59 3.49
C THR A 301 4.67 11.15 3.23
N ILE A 302 4.80 10.71 1.98
CA ILE A 302 4.56 9.32 1.58
C ILE A 302 5.89 8.66 1.27
N PHE A 303 6.19 7.54 1.90
CA PHE A 303 7.29 6.64 1.54
C PHE A 303 6.73 5.43 0.83
N ALA A 304 7.30 5.04 -0.31
CA ALA A 304 6.71 4.03 -1.17
C ALA A 304 7.77 3.15 -1.84
N ASN A 305 7.52 1.83 -1.85
CA ASN A 305 8.32 0.86 -2.61
C ASN A 305 7.45 0.17 -3.66
N THR A 306 7.98 0.03 -4.86
CA THR A 306 7.30 -0.63 -5.98
C THR A 306 7.90 -2.00 -6.26
N TYR A 307 7.04 -3.02 -6.30
CA TYR A 307 7.38 -4.43 -6.50
C TYR A 307 6.64 -5.03 -7.69
N THR A 308 6.99 -6.26 -8.05
CA THR A 308 6.24 -7.06 -9.04
C THR A 308 5.82 -8.36 -8.37
N SER A 309 4.52 -8.62 -8.31
CA SER A 309 3.96 -9.86 -7.76
C SER A 309 4.50 -11.07 -8.51
N GLN A 310 4.50 -12.23 -7.88
CA GLN A 310 5.07 -13.41 -8.51
C GLN A 310 4.14 -14.02 -9.55
N THR A 311 4.71 -14.89 -10.37
CA THR A 311 3.91 -15.72 -11.26
C THR A 311 3.32 -16.88 -10.47
N VAL A 312 2.00 -16.90 -10.30
CA VAL A 312 1.26 -18.00 -9.64
C VAL A 312 0.47 -18.83 -10.65
N GLY A 313 0.13 -20.07 -10.28
CA GLY A 313 -0.68 -20.97 -11.11
C GLY A 313 -2.10 -20.45 -11.34
N THR A 314 -2.79 -20.94 -12.37
CA THR A 314 -4.13 -20.47 -12.75
C THR A 314 -5.21 -20.70 -11.67
N ASN A 315 -4.95 -21.56 -10.71
CA ASN A 315 -5.84 -21.88 -9.59
C ASN A 315 -5.34 -21.29 -8.27
N GLN A 316 -4.41 -20.35 -8.31
CA GLN A 316 -3.79 -19.72 -7.14
C GLN A 316 -3.90 -18.19 -7.24
N VAL A 317 -3.82 -17.53 -6.09
CA VAL A 317 -3.75 -16.09 -5.97
C VAL A 317 -2.68 -15.74 -4.95
N GLU A 318 -1.88 -14.72 -5.25
CA GLU A 318 -0.98 -14.14 -4.27
C GLU A 318 -1.75 -13.07 -3.49
N GLN A 319 -1.70 -13.12 -2.17
CA GLN A 319 -2.33 -12.13 -1.30
C GLN A 319 -1.26 -11.29 -0.60
N LEU A 320 -1.44 -9.98 -0.56
CA LEU A 320 -0.69 -9.09 0.32
C LEU A 320 -1.38 -9.09 1.68
N ASN A 321 -0.67 -9.58 2.71
CA ASN A 321 -1.21 -9.75 4.06
C ASN A 321 -0.74 -8.67 5.03
N SER A 322 0.47 -8.16 4.83
CA SER A 322 1.05 -7.12 5.69
C SER A 322 2.00 -6.20 4.91
N ILE A 323 2.18 -5.00 5.44
CA ILE A 323 3.23 -4.08 5.02
C ILE A 323 4.22 -4.02 6.17
N SER A 324 5.50 -4.20 5.90
CA SER A 324 6.53 -4.07 6.92
C SER A 324 7.33 -2.79 6.74
N ALA A 325 7.75 -2.16 7.82
CA ALA A 325 8.55 -0.94 7.73
C ALA A 325 9.46 -0.78 8.95
N TYR A 326 10.62 -0.17 8.73
CA TYR A 326 11.48 0.29 9.81
C TYR A 326 11.17 1.76 10.16
N MET A 327 10.92 2.02 11.44
CA MET A 327 10.73 3.36 11.99
C MET A 327 11.64 3.55 13.20
N ASP A 328 12.65 4.41 13.07
CA ASP A 328 13.62 4.66 14.15
C ASP A 328 13.08 5.63 15.24
N GLN A 329 11.90 6.22 14.99
CA GLN A 329 11.21 7.13 15.92
C GLN A 329 9.92 6.50 16.44
N ALA A 330 9.90 6.15 17.73
CA ALA A 330 8.69 5.78 18.44
C ALA A 330 7.66 6.93 18.46
N GLY A 331 6.37 6.58 18.48
CA GLY A 331 5.21 7.46 18.49
C GLY A 331 4.78 8.01 17.13
N VAL A 332 5.37 7.56 16.02
CA VAL A 332 4.94 7.96 14.67
C VAL A 332 3.68 7.22 14.27
N SER A 333 2.66 7.95 13.81
CA SER A 333 1.44 7.35 13.25
C SER A 333 1.41 7.49 11.75
N VAL A 334 1.02 6.42 11.05
CA VAL A 334 1.02 6.33 9.59
C VAL A 334 -0.31 5.80 9.05
N GLU A 335 -0.64 6.17 7.81
CA GLU A 335 -1.64 5.50 6.98
C GLU A 335 -0.93 4.49 6.07
N LEU A 336 -1.46 3.28 5.99
CA LEU A 336 -1.02 2.21 5.11
C LEU A 336 -1.71 2.36 3.75
N LEU A 337 -0.93 2.29 2.67
CA LEU A 337 -1.40 2.60 1.33
C LEU A 337 -1.00 1.52 0.33
N TYR A 338 -1.88 1.24 -0.62
CA TYR A 338 -1.63 0.30 -1.72
C TYR A 338 -2.16 0.80 -3.06
N LYS A 339 -1.50 0.41 -4.14
CA LYS A 339 -2.07 0.46 -5.50
C LYS A 339 -1.36 -0.49 -6.45
N THR A 340 -2.00 -0.77 -7.58
CA THR A 340 -1.34 -1.34 -8.76
C THR A 340 -0.59 -0.25 -9.54
N GLY A 341 0.55 -0.60 -10.15
CA GLY A 341 1.37 0.31 -10.95
C GLY A 341 2.49 1.01 -10.16
N ALA A 342 2.97 2.14 -10.67
CA ALA A 342 4.14 2.85 -10.15
C ALA A 342 3.79 3.88 -9.06
N ALA A 343 4.73 4.12 -8.13
CA ALA A 343 4.52 4.96 -6.95
C ALA A 343 4.07 6.41 -7.20
N ASN A 344 4.48 7.04 -8.30
CA ASN A 344 4.33 8.48 -8.55
C ASN A 344 3.12 8.90 -9.42
N SER A 345 2.19 7.97 -9.73
CA SER A 345 0.98 8.27 -10.53
C SER A 345 -0.28 7.58 -10.00
N GLY A 346 -1.46 8.03 -10.38
CA GLY A 346 -2.73 7.43 -9.91
C GLY A 346 -3.07 7.72 -8.44
N THR A 347 -4.05 6.99 -7.90
CA THR A 347 -4.59 7.17 -6.54
C THR A 347 -4.31 5.93 -5.69
N TYR A 348 -3.92 6.13 -4.43
CA TYR A 348 -3.73 5.03 -3.48
C TYR A 348 -5.06 4.62 -2.82
N THR A 349 -5.18 3.34 -2.54
CA THR A 349 -6.20 2.79 -1.62
C THR A 349 -5.65 2.89 -0.20
N GLN A 350 -6.47 3.40 0.72
CA GLN A 350 -6.20 3.43 2.16
C GLN A 350 -6.53 2.08 2.77
N LEU A 351 -5.59 1.52 3.53
CA LEU A 351 -5.71 0.19 4.11
C LEU A 351 -5.92 0.25 5.63
N GLY A 352 -5.80 1.43 6.23
CA GLY A 352 -5.90 1.64 7.67
C GLY A 352 -4.69 2.36 8.23
N THR A 353 -4.74 2.65 9.52
CA THR A 353 -3.70 3.39 10.23
C THR A 353 -2.93 2.50 11.19
N TYR A 354 -1.66 2.82 11.41
CA TYR A 354 -0.80 2.16 12.40
C TYR A 354 0.03 3.20 13.17
N THR A 355 0.31 2.94 14.45
CA THR A 355 1.21 3.75 15.27
C THR A 355 2.37 2.90 15.74
N PHE A 356 3.58 3.30 15.36
CA PHE A 356 4.81 2.72 15.88
C PHE A 356 4.97 3.14 17.33
N THR A 357 4.52 2.31 18.29
CA THR A 357 4.67 2.61 19.72
C THR A 357 6.12 2.58 20.17
N ASP A 358 6.90 1.74 19.49
CA ASP A 358 8.31 1.49 19.71
C ASP A 358 9.07 1.70 18.40
N ALA A 359 10.37 2.00 18.50
CA ALA A 359 11.23 2.07 17.32
C ALA A 359 11.59 0.65 16.84
N GLY A 360 12.02 0.53 15.59
CA GLY A 360 12.51 -0.73 15.01
C GLY A 360 11.78 -1.12 13.72
N TYR A 361 11.84 -2.41 13.38
CA TYR A 361 11.16 -3.01 12.24
C TYR A 361 9.87 -3.70 12.68
N GLN A 362 8.74 -3.33 12.08
CA GLN A 362 7.47 -3.96 12.38
C GLN A 362 6.75 -4.43 11.10
N THR A 363 6.13 -5.60 11.19
CA THR A 363 5.30 -6.24 10.19
C THR A 363 3.84 -5.96 10.50
N ILE A 364 3.24 -5.01 9.77
CA ILE A 364 1.92 -4.46 10.11
C ILE A 364 0.82 -5.23 9.36
N PRO A 365 -0.01 -6.04 10.04
CA PRO A 365 -1.04 -6.83 9.39
C PRO A 365 -2.14 -5.93 8.79
N LEU A 366 -2.59 -6.26 7.59
CA LEU A 366 -3.72 -5.62 6.96
C LEU A 366 -5.03 -6.18 7.51
N SER A 367 -6.03 -5.32 7.74
CA SER A 367 -7.36 -5.78 8.17
C SER A 367 -8.06 -6.67 7.13
N ASN A 368 -7.73 -6.49 5.85
CA ASN A 368 -8.16 -7.34 4.76
C ASN A 368 -6.96 -7.56 3.83
N ALA A 369 -6.67 -8.82 3.52
CA ALA A 369 -5.65 -9.17 2.55
C ALA A 369 -6.02 -8.63 1.15
N ILE A 370 -5.02 -8.22 0.38
CA ILE A 370 -5.22 -7.69 -0.98
C ILE A 370 -4.73 -8.70 -1.99
N SER A 371 -5.63 -9.19 -2.82
CA SER A 371 -5.25 -10.06 -3.92
C SER A 371 -4.42 -9.29 -4.92
N LEU A 372 -3.19 -9.74 -5.16
CA LEU A 372 -2.27 -9.16 -6.13
C LEU A 372 -2.56 -9.75 -7.52
N PRO A 373 -2.66 -8.92 -8.57
CA PRO A 373 -2.73 -9.43 -9.94
C PRO A 373 -1.47 -10.21 -10.30
N ASN A 374 -1.59 -11.27 -11.11
CA ASN A 374 -0.47 -12.16 -11.42
C ASN A 374 0.64 -11.42 -12.21
N ASN A 375 1.91 -11.57 -11.80
CA ASN A 375 3.08 -10.96 -12.46
C ASN A 375 2.90 -9.47 -12.83
N THR A 376 2.44 -8.67 -11.87
CA THR A 376 2.02 -7.30 -12.08
C THR A 376 2.72 -6.37 -11.11
N THR A 377 3.11 -5.19 -11.59
CA THR A 377 3.70 -4.16 -10.76
C THR A 377 2.68 -3.58 -9.78
N TYR A 378 3.05 -3.45 -8.52
CA TYR A 378 2.26 -2.81 -7.47
C TYR A 378 3.16 -1.99 -6.54
N THR A 379 2.56 -1.07 -5.80
CA THR A 379 3.24 -0.21 -4.82
C THR A 379 2.57 -0.36 -3.46
N VAL A 380 3.38 -0.57 -2.43
CA VAL A 380 3.00 -0.35 -1.03
C VAL A 380 3.63 0.95 -0.54
N ALA A 381 2.93 1.65 0.35
CA ALA A 381 3.38 2.91 0.89
C ALA A 381 2.89 3.14 2.32
N ILE A 382 3.61 3.99 3.05
CA ILE A 382 3.19 4.55 4.32
C ILE A 382 3.15 6.08 4.21
N GLN A 383 2.11 6.71 4.72
CA GLN A 383 1.99 8.17 4.80
C GLN A 383 2.06 8.62 6.26
N ILE A 384 2.93 9.55 6.58
CA ILE A 384 3.04 10.11 7.94
C ILE A 384 1.78 10.94 8.26
N LEU A 385 1.06 10.54 9.32
CA LEU A 385 -0.12 11.24 9.84
C LEU A 385 0.25 12.17 11.00
N SER A 386 1.10 11.70 11.92
CA SER A 386 1.57 12.49 13.05
C SER A 386 2.91 11.97 13.59
N LEU A 387 3.61 12.84 14.31
CA LEU A 387 4.87 12.56 15.01
C LEU A 387 4.73 13.05 16.47
N PRO A 388 5.55 12.55 17.40
CA PRO A 388 5.66 13.12 18.73
C PRO A 388 6.00 14.61 18.67
N SER A 389 5.47 15.41 19.61
CA SER A 389 5.73 16.86 19.63
C SER A 389 7.20 17.24 19.85
N SER A 390 7.99 16.31 20.41
CA SER A 390 9.44 16.45 20.57
C SER A 390 10.23 16.19 19.29
N CYS A 391 9.63 15.56 18.28
CA CYS A 391 10.28 15.20 17.03
C CYS A 391 10.22 16.37 16.02
N THR A 392 11.33 17.11 15.89
CA THR A 392 11.45 18.21 14.91
C THR A 392 12.06 17.77 13.58
N THR A 393 12.75 16.63 13.59
CA THR A 393 13.46 16.02 12.47
C THR A 393 13.18 14.53 12.50
N LEU A 394 12.86 13.93 11.35
CA LEU A 394 12.68 12.49 11.20
C LEU A 394 13.84 11.91 10.40
N ASN A 395 14.61 11.01 11.02
CA ASN A 395 15.64 10.23 10.34
C ASN A 395 15.01 8.91 9.87
N VAL A 396 14.96 8.69 8.56
CA VAL A 396 14.43 7.44 7.99
C VAL A 396 15.59 6.59 7.54
N PRO A 397 15.82 5.40 8.13
CA PRO A 397 16.93 4.55 7.71
C PRO A 397 16.73 4.09 6.26
N VAL A 398 17.84 4.03 5.54
CA VAL A 398 17.89 3.61 4.15
C VAL A 398 19.13 2.75 3.88
N GLN A 399 19.03 1.88 2.89
CA GLN A 399 20.19 1.20 2.34
C GLN A 399 20.74 1.99 1.16
N CYS A 400 21.97 2.48 1.25
CA CYS A 400 22.64 3.14 0.14
C CYS A 400 23.57 2.18 -0.63
N LYS A 401 23.75 2.42 -1.94
CA LYS A 401 24.74 1.67 -2.73
C LYS A 401 26.16 1.98 -2.25
N SER A 402 26.89 0.98 -1.80
CA SER A 402 28.33 1.06 -1.59
C SER A 402 29.09 1.29 -2.90
N ASP A 403 30.21 2.01 -2.85
CA ASP A 403 31.07 2.21 -4.02
C ASP A 403 31.77 0.89 -4.40
N GLY A 404 31.56 0.42 -5.62
CA GLY A 404 32.19 -0.80 -6.15
C GLY A 404 33.72 -0.72 -6.24
N SER A 405 34.32 0.48 -6.14
CA SER A 405 35.78 0.67 -6.04
C SER A 405 36.36 0.25 -4.68
N THR A 406 35.51 0.13 -3.65
CA THR A 406 35.89 -0.20 -2.26
C THR A 406 35.73 -1.69 -1.93
N GLY A 407 35.23 -2.50 -2.88
CA GLY A 407 34.92 -3.92 -2.65
C GLY A 407 33.79 -4.17 -1.65
N LEU A 408 33.01 -3.14 -1.26
CA LEU A 408 31.79 -3.22 -0.46
C LEU A 408 30.60 -3.61 -1.36
N TYR A 409 29.74 -4.56 -0.96
CA TYR A 409 28.67 -5.05 -1.84
C TYR A 409 27.27 -5.30 -1.25
N PRO A 410 26.63 -4.47 -0.40
CA PRO A 410 25.17 -4.47 -0.43
C PRO A 410 24.70 -4.11 -1.85
N VAL A 411 24.12 -5.07 -2.55
CA VAL A 411 23.53 -4.84 -3.87
C VAL A 411 22.26 -4.03 -3.66
N MET A 412 22.26 -2.77 -4.09
CA MET A 412 20.98 -2.12 -4.37
C MET A 412 20.32 -2.88 -5.52
N THR A 413 19.34 -3.71 -5.15
CA THR A 413 18.36 -4.18 -6.12
C THR A 413 17.74 -2.95 -6.78
N THR A 414 17.34 -3.04 -8.05
CA THR A 414 16.64 -1.94 -8.76
C THR A 414 15.21 -1.75 -8.21
N GLY A 415 15.08 -1.71 -6.87
CA GLY A 415 13.84 -1.52 -6.14
C GLY A 415 13.52 -0.04 -6.10
N ASN A 416 12.56 0.36 -6.91
CA ASN A 416 12.09 1.74 -7.07
C ASN A 416 11.48 2.27 -5.75
N SER A 417 12.33 2.85 -4.90
CA SER A 417 11.98 3.51 -3.63
C SER A 417 11.72 4.99 -3.86
N TRP A 418 10.62 5.51 -3.30
CA TRP A 418 10.15 6.86 -3.54
C TRP A 418 9.76 7.56 -2.25
N SER A 419 9.94 8.87 -2.23
CA SER A 419 9.37 9.77 -1.23
C SER A 419 8.53 10.85 -1.91
N LYS A 420 7.37 11.17 -1.33
CA LYS A 420 6.58 12.36 -1.66
C LYS A 420 6.69 13.37 -0.53
N TYR A 421 7.80 14.08 -0.47
CA TYR A 421 8.05 15.08 0.57
C TYR A 421 7.67 16.48 0.07
N SER A 422 6.99 17.28 0.91
CA SER A 422 6.51 18.63 0.55
C SER A 422 5.71 18.70 -0.77
N GLY A 423 4.98 17.64 -1.10
CA GLY A 423 4.13 17.54 -2.30
C GLY A 423 4.81 17.04 -3.58
N SER A 424 6.14 16.88 -3.59
CA SER A 424 6.92 16.47 -4.76
C SER A 424 7.43 15.04 -4.64
N TRP A 425 7.32 14.26 -5.72
CA TRP A 425 7.86 12.90 -5.78
C TRP A 425 9.34 12.90 -6.13
N THR A 426 10.13 12.17 -5.35
CA THR A 426 11.55 11.90 -5.57
C THR A 426 11.77 10.38 -5.62
N ASN A 427 12.46 9.89 -6.65
CA ASN A 427 12.90 8.49 -6.73
C ASN A 427 14.26 8.34 -6.01
N LEU A 428 14.19 7.98 -4.74
CA LEU A 428 15.34 7.85 -3.83
C LEU A 428 16.40 6.89 -4.39
N SER A 429 15.98 5.78 -5.00
CA SER A 429 16.89 4.79 -5.56
C SER A 429 17.76 5.35 -6.68
N SER A 430 17.24 6.32 -7.44
CA SER A 430 17.97 6.98 -8.51
C SER A 430 18.70 8.26 -8.08
N THR A 431 18.08 9.08 -7.22
CA THR A 431 18.63 10.40 -6.85
C THR A 431 19.57 10.30 -5.67
N GLU A 432 19.15 9.61 -4.60
CA GLU A 432 19.93 9.42 -3.37
C GLU A 432 20.76 8.13 -3.40
N ARG A 433 20.55 7.29 -4.44
CA ARG A 433 21.11 5.94 -4.50
C ARG A 433 20.79 5.14 -3.23
N ALA A 434 19.54 5.27 -2.77
CA ALA A 434 19.06 4.73 -1.50
C ALA A 434 17.72 3.99 -1.64
N ASN A 435 17.57 2.87 -0.93
CA ASN A 435 16.34 2.10 -0.83
C ASN A 435 15.75 2.15 0.59
N LEU A 436 14.42 2.19 0.67
CA LEU A 436 13.70 2.22 1.95
C LEU A 436 13.54 0.82 2.53
N TYR A 437 13.64 0.69 3.85
CA TYR A 437 13.18 -0.46 4.62
C TYR A 437 11.65 -0.48 4.73
N LEU A 438 10.99 -0.73 3.60
CA LEU A 438 9.53 -0.80 3.47
C LEU A 438 9.18 -2.02 2.63
N GLY A 439 8.70 -3.10 3.24
CA GLY A 439 8.42 -4.37 2.59
C GLY A 439 6.94 -4.64 2.36
N ALA A 440 6.68 -5.66 1.56
CA ALA A 440 5.35 -6.22 1.33
C ALA A 440 5.41 -7.73 1.56
N ASN A 441 4.64 -8.25 2.50
CA ASN A 441 4.64 -9.68 2.83
C ASN A 441 3.39 -10.35 2.26
N THR A 442 3.61 -11.37 1.46
CA THR A 442 2.58 -12.06 0.70
C THR A 442 2.58 -13.55 0.98
N ASP A 443 1.48 -14.22 0.70
CA ASP A 443 1.40 -15.68 0.58
C ASP A 443 0.70 -16.08 -0.72
N VAL A 444 0.85 -17.35 -1.12
CA VAL A 444 0.13 -17.92 -2.26
C VAL A 444 -0.86 -18.93 -1.78
N GLU A 445 -2.13 -18.60 -1.99
CA GLU A 445 -3.26 -19.41 -1.57
C GLU A 445 -4.02 -19.96 -2.80
N PRO A 446 -4.67 -21.13 -2.70
CA PRO A 446 -5.56 -21.60 -3.73
C PRO A 446 -6.77 -20.66 -3.89
N LEU A 447 -7.20 -20.41 -5.14
CA LEU A 447 -8.40 -19.65 -5.43
C LEU A 447 -9.64 -20.31 -4.82
N GLN A 448 -10.52 -19.50 -4.23
CA GLN A 448 -11.80 -19.95 -3.69
C GLN A 448 -12.67 -20.67 -4.74
N SER A 449 -13.51 -21.60 -4.29
CA SER A 449 -14.39 -22.39 -5.14
C SER A 449 -15.86 -21.98 -4.92
N PRO A 450 -16.63 -21.62 -5.97
CA PRO A 450 -16.20 -21.32 -7.34
C PRO A 450 -15.60 -19.91 -7.48
N SER A 451 -14.83 -19.67 -8.55
CA SER A 451 -14.22 -18.36 -8.85
C SER A 451 -14.47 -17.93 -10.30
N VAL A 452 -14.32 -16.63 -10.60
CA VAL A 452 -14.28 -16.09 -11.96
C VAL A 452 -12.92 -15.45 -12.23
N SER A 453 -12.32 -15.78 -13.37
CA SER A 453 -11.13 -15.14 -13.93
C SER A 453 -11.51 -14.26 -15.11
N TYR A 454 -10.86 -13.11 -15.26
CA TYR A 454 -11.11 -12.19 -16.35
C TYR A 454 -9.89 -11.32 -16.67
N GLU A 455 -9.78 -10.98 -17.94
CA GLU A 455 -8.74 -10.09 -18.49
C GLU A 455 -9.34 -9.16 -19.53
N THR A 456 -8.77 -7.97 -19.66
CA THR A 456 -9.13 -6.96 -20.64
C THR A 456 -8.00 -6.74 -21.62
N GLN A 457 -8.34 -6.51 -22.89
CA GLN A 457 -7.41 -5.91 -23.83
C GLN A 457 -7.45 -4.41 -23.61
N VAL A 458 -6.32 -3.81 -23.25
CA VAL A 458 -6.16 -2.38 -23.04
C VAL A 458 -5.34 -1.77 -24.17
N GLN A 459 -5.75 -0.60 -24.64
CA GLN A 459 -4.99 0.21 -25.60
C GLN A 459 -3.52 0.32 -25.18
N THR A 460 -2.60 0.12 -26.14
CA THR A 460 -1.14 0.14 -25.95
C THR A 460 -0.57 -1.03 -25.16
N TYR A 461 -1.28 -1.57 -24.15
CA TYR A 461 -0.79 -2.68 -23.31
C TYR A 461 -1.15 -4.07 -23.83
N GLY A 462 -2.14 -4.19 -24.71
CA GLY A 462 -2.63 -5.51 -25.12
C GLY A 462 -3.44 -6.18 -24.02
N TRP A 463 -3.43 -7.51 -23.96
CA TRP A 463 -4.08 -8.24 -22.87
C TRP A 463 -3.29 -8.04 -21.58
N VAL A 464 -3.92 -7.44 -20.57
CA VAL A 464 -3.34 -7.36 -19.23
C VAL A 464 -3.59 -8.67 -18.49
N SER A 465 -2.70 -9.03 -17.56
CA SER A 465 -2.77 -10.30 -16.82
C SER A 465 -4.17 -10.56 -16.25
N PRO A 466 -4.66 -11.82 -16.27
CA PRO A 466 -5.92 -12.17 -15.65
C PRO A 466 -5.95 -11.85 -14.17
N THR A 467 -7.11 -11.39 -13.73
CA THR A 467 -7.45 -11.18 -12.32
C THR A 467 -8.69 -12.00 -11.97
N TYR A 468 -9.01 -12.07 -10.68
CA TYR A 468 -10.02 -12.94 -10.12
C TYR A 468 -10.97 -12.18 -9.19
N ASN A 469 -12.22 -12.65 -9.08
CA ASN A 469 -13.22 -12.27 -8.07
C ASN A 469 -13.07 -10.85 -7.46
N GLY A 470 -13.58 -9.83 -8.15
CA GLY A 470 -13.68 -8.46 -7.63
C GLY A 470 -12.42 -7.61 -7.81
N GLN A 471 -11.28 -8.20 -8.16
CA GLN A 471 -10.06 -7.45 -8.48
C GLN A 471 -10.21 -6.53 -9.71
N THR A 472 -9.54 -5.39 -9.73
CA THR A 472 -9.58 -4.49 -10.89
C THR A 472 -8.77 -5.06 -12.06
N ASN A 473 -9.38 -5.16 -13.24
CA ASN A 473 -8.68 -5.47 -14.49
C ASN A 473 -8.80 -4.31 -15.48
N GLY A 474 -7.67 -3.86 -16.02
CA GLY A 474 -7.58 -2.70 -16.90
C GLY A 474 -6.79 -1.56 -16.25
N THR A 475 -7.12 -0.31 -16.58
CA THR A 475 -6.44 0.88 -16.03
C THR A 475 -7.45 1.88 -15.46
N THR A 476 -7.09 2.58 -14.39
CA THR A 476 -7.94 3.64 -13.82
C THR A 476 -7.22 4.97 -13.90
N GLY A 477 -7.79 5.96 -14.60
CA GLY A 477 -7.26 7.33 -14.63
C GLY A 477 -6.06 7.54 -15.56
N LEU A 478 -5.65 6.52 -16.31
CA LEU A 478 -4.58 6.63 -17.31
C LEU A 478 -5.09 7.03 -18.70
N ALA A 479 -6.41 7.22 -18.84
CA ALA A 479 -7.06 7.55 -20.11
C ALA A 479 -6.89 6.52 -21.24
N LEU A 480 -6.59 5.26 -20.90
CA LEU A 480 -6.49 4.15 -21.84
C LEU A 480 -7.82 3.39 -21.92
N ARG A 481 -8.29 3.09 -23.14
CA ARG A 481 -9.53 2.35 -23.36
C ARG A 481 -9.31 0.84 -23.24
N ALA A 482 -10.26 0.14 -22.65
CA ALA A 482 -10.46 -1.28 -22.89
C ALA A 482 -11.09 -1.49 -24.28
N GLU A 483 -10.58 -2.43 -25.07
CA GLU A 483 -11.09 -2.77 -26.42
C GLU A 483 -11.75 -4.15 -26.45
N ALA A 484 -11.39 -5.05 -25.54
CA ALA A 484 -11.98 -6.38 -25.40
C ALA A 484 -11.93 -6.93 -23.97
N LEU A 485 -12.73 -7.97 -23.70
CA LEU A 485 -12.86 -8.69 -22.43
C LEU A 485 -12.91 -10.21 -22.70
N LYS A 486 -12.27 -10.99 -21.82
CA LYS A 486 -12.53 -12.42 -21.65
C LYS A 486 -12.85 -12.70 -20.19
N ALA A 487 -13.72 -13.68 -19.93
CA ALA A 487 -14.01 -14.17 -18.60
C ALA A 487 -14.29 -15.67 -18.59
N SER A 488 -13.85 -16.37 -17.56
CA SER A 488 -14.01 -17.82 -17.39
C SER A 488 -14.35 -18.18 -15.95
N LEU A 489 -15.18 -19.20 -15.75
CA LEU A 489 -15.39 -19.80 -14.44
C LEU A 489 -14.24 -20.76 -14.12
N LEU A 490 -13.76 -20.71 -12.89
CA LEU A 490 -12.69 -21.55 -12.35
C LEU A 490 -13.17 -22.30 -11.10
N ASN A 491 -12.49 -23.41 -10.80
CA ASN A 491 -12.69 -24.20 -9.58
C ASN A 491 -14.17 -24.53 -9.30
N LEU A 492 -14.93 -24.89 -10.34
CA LEU A 492 -16.30 -25.35 -10.16
C LEU A 492 -16.31 -26.69 -9.39
N PRO A 493 -17.00 -26.78 -8.24
CA PRO A 493 -17.25 -28.06 -7.57
C PRO A 493 -17.91 -29.07 -8.51
N SER A 494 -17.66 -30.36 -8.32
CA SER A 494 -18.19 -31.43 -9.18
C SER A 494 -19.73 -31.49 -9.25
N ASN A 495 -20.42 -30.96 -8.24
CA ASN A 495 -21.88 -30.85 -8.21
C ASN A 495 -22.41 -29.58 -8.90
N LEU A 496 -21.55 -28.68 -9.39
CA LEU A 496 -21.92 -27.49 -10.15
C LEU A 496 -21.49 -27.61 -11.61
N SER A 497 -22.33 -27.11 -12.51
CA SER A 497 -22.08 -27.03 -13.95
C SER A 497 -22.54 -25.69 -14.49
N GLY A 498 -21.98 -25.28 -15.62
CA GLY A 498 -22.36 -24.05 -16.29
C GLY A 498 -21.18 -23.23 -16.79
N ASN A 499 -21.50 -22.11 -17.42
CA ASN A 499 -20.54 -21.17 -18.01
C ASN A 499 -20.88 -19.74 -17.60
N ILE A 500 -19.92 -18.82 -17.79
CA ILE A 500 -20.18 -17.39 -17.84
C ILE A 500 -20.34 -16.96 -19.31
N GLN A 501 -21.41 -16.21 -19.58
CA GLN A 501 -21.74 -15.65 -20.89
C GLN A 501 -21.70 -14.12 -20.82
N TYR A 502 -21.23 -13.47 -21.89
CA TYR A 502 -21.08 -12.00 -21.89
C TYR A 502 -21.08 -11.39 -23.29
N GLN A 503 -21.41 -10.10 -23.34
CA GLN A 503 -21.40 -9.27 -24.56
C GLN A 503 -20.83 -7.88 -24.27
N ALA A 504 -20.20 -7.29 -25.29
CA ALA A 504 -19.68 -5.93 -25.27
C ALA A 504 -20.49 -5.01 -26.21
N TYR A 505 -20.64 -3.75 -25.80
CA TYR A 505 -21.08 -2.64 -26.63
C TYR A 505 -19.84 -1.86 -27.10
N VAL A 506 -19.60 -1.82 -28.40
CA VAL A 506 -18.36 -1.31 -29.00
C VAL A 506 -18.64 -0.08 -29.85
N GLN A 507 -17.73 0.89 -29.80
CA GLN A 507 -17.76 2.12 -30.60
C GLN A 507 -18.10 1.85 -32.08
N GLY A 508 -19.18 2.46 -32.56
CA GLY A 508 -19.61 2.38 -33.96
C GLY A 508 -20.09 0.98 -34.40
N MET A 509 -20.22 0.03 -33.47
CA MET A 509 -20.78 -1.30 -33.72
C MET A 509 -22.03 -1.57 -32.85
N GLY A 510 -22.13 -0.93 -31.70
CA GLY A 510 -23.18 -1.22 -30.72
C GLY A 510 -22.95 -2.55 -30.03
N TRP A 511 -24.04 -3.19 -29.58
CA TRP A 511 -24.00 -4.53 -29.01
C TRP A 511 -23.60 -5.55 -30.08
N GLN A 512 -22.56 -6.34 -29.80
CA GLN A 512 -22.17 -7.43 -30.68
C GLN A 512 -23.26 -8.52 -30.72
N SER A 513 -23.50 -9.09 -31.90
CA SER A 513 -24.52 -10.13 -32.10
C SER A 513 -24.18 -11.46 -31.42
N THR A 514 -22.88 -11.80 -31.34
CA THR A 514 -22.40 -13.03 -30.70
C THR A 514 -22.31 -12.85 -29.18
N THR A 515 -22.74 -13.86 -28.43
CA THR A 515 -22.50 -13.95 -26.97
C THR A 515 -21.25 -14.77 -26.73
N ALA A 516 -20.21 -14.15 -26.16
CA ALA A 516 -19.00 -14.84 -25.76
C ALA A 516 -19.31 -15.73 -24.55
N THR A 517 -18.62 -16.88 -24.48
CA THR A 517 -18.76 -17.85 -23.39
C THR A 517 -17.36 -18.30 -22.97
N ASN A 518 -17.09 -18.39 -21.66
CA ASN A 518 -15.86 -18.92 -21.05
C ASN A 518 -14.58 -18.73 -21.88
N GLY A 519 -13.90 -17.60 -21.69
CA GLY A 519 -12.60 -17.30 -22.29
C GLY A 519 -12.66 -16.81 -23.74
N ALA A 520 -13.83 -16.88 -24.39
CA ALA A 520 -14.04 -16.29 -25.71
C ALA A 520 -13.96 -14.75 -25.65
N ILE A 521 -13.57 -14.11 -26.76
CA ILE A 521 -13.41 -12.65 -26.79
C ILE A 521 -14.77 -11.97 -26.98
N ALA A 522 -15.09 -11.00 -26.12
CA ALA A 522 -16.09 -9.96 -26.40
C ALA A 522 -15.38 -8.62 -26.61
N GLY A 523 -15.76 -7.86 -27.62
CA GLY A 523 -15.08 -6.64 -28.05
C GLY A 523 -14.27 -6.82 -29.33
N THR A 524 -13.24 -6.01 -29.52
CA THR A 524 -12.37 -6.03 -30.70
C THR A 524 -10.90 -6.00 -30.32
N VAL A 525 -10.08 -6.77 -31.03
CA VAL A 525 -8.60 -6.74 -30.89
C VAL A 525 -8.01 -6.14 -32.17
N GLY A 526 -7.12 -5.15 -32.03
CA GLY A 526 -6.39 -4.56 -33.16
C GLY A 526 -7.20 -3.62 -34.06
N GLN A 527 -8.44 -3.27 -33.69
CA GLN A 527 -9.30 -2.37 -34.47
C GLN A 527 -9.36 -0.94 -33.92
N ALA A 528 -8.67 -0.65 -32.82
CA ALA A 528 -8.66 0.65 -32.15
C ALA A 528 -10.06 1.17 -31.73
N LYS A 529 -11.00 0.27 -31.43
CA LYS A 529 -12.37 0.63 -31.00
C LYS A 529 -12.54 0.39 -29.50
N ARG A 530 -13.04 1.39 -28.78
CA ARG A 530 -13.33 1.28 -27.34
C ARG A 530 -14.57 0.43 -27.08
N MET A 531 -14.53 -0.32 -25.98
CA MET A 531 -15.73 -0.78 -25.29
C MET A 531 -16.35 0.41 -24.53
N GLU A 532 -17.68 0.52 -24.57
CA GLU A 532 -18.43 1.55 -23.85
C GLU A 532 -19.35 0.94 -22.78
N ALA A 533 -19.85 -0.28 -23.00
CA ALA A 533 -20.63 -1.05 -22.03
C ALA A 533 -20.42 -2.57 -22.18
N PHE A 534 -20.82 -3.35 -21.19
CA PHE A 534 -20.89 -4.81 -21.26
C PHE A 534 -22.00 -5.39 -20.36
N ARG A 535 -22.36 -6.66 -20.59
CA ARG A 535 -23.31 -7.42 -19.75
C ARG A 535 -22.88 -8.87 -19.65
N MET A 536 -23.19 -9.53 -18.53
CA MET A 536 -22.74 -10.89 -18.23
C MET A 536 -23.75 -11.68 -17.42
N GLN A 537 -23.84 -13.00 -17.63
CA GLN A 537 -24.70 -13.89 -16.86
C GLN A 537 -24.06 -15.26 -16.66
N LEU A 538 -24.49 -15.96 -15.61
CA LEU A 538 -24.16 -17.37 -15.39
C LEU A 538 -25.19 -18.27 -16.10
N THR A 539 -24.77 -19.49 -16.45
CA THR A 539 -25.63 -20.54 -17.04
C THR A 539 -25.48 -21.83 -16.24
N GLY A 540 -26.31 -22.85 -16.51
CA GLY A 540 -26.23 -24.15 -15.82
C GLY A 540 -26.64 -24.10 -14.35
N SER A 541 -26.23 -25.10 -13.57
CA SER A 541 -26.60 -25.19 -12.14
C SER A 541 -25.92 -24.13 -11.27
N ILE A 542 -24.75 -23.60 -11.64
CA ILE A 542 -24.10 -22.50 -10.89
C ILE A 542 -24.98 -21.24 -10.85
N ALA A 543 -25.74 -20.93 -11.90
CA ALA A 543 -26.63 -19.77 -11.94
C ALA A 543 -27.78 -19.82 -10.90
N SER A 544 -28.07 -21.02 -10.37
CA SER A 544 -29.05 -21.21 -9.30
C SER A 544 -28.46 -20.97 -7.91
N GLN A 545 -27.13 -21.04 -7.78
CA GLN A 545 -26.41 -20.97 -6.51
C GLN A 545 -25.61 -19.68 -6.34
N TYR A 546 -25.29 -18.99 -7.44
CA TYR A 546 -24.52 -17.75 -7.45
C TYR A 546 -25.18 -16.72 -8.38
N ASP A 547 -24.94 -15.45 -8.05
CA ASP A 547 -25.12 -14.30 -8.94
C ASP A 547 -23.73 -13.82 -9.41
N VAL A 548 -23.65 -13.30 -10.64
CA VAL A 548 -22.45 -12.59 -11.11
C VAL A 548 -22.69 -11.09 -11.02
N TYR A 549 -21.84 -10.41 -10.26
CA TYR A 549 -21.80 -8.96 -10.15
C TYR A 549 -20.63 -8.42 -10.95
N TYR A 550 -20.84 -7.32 -11.69
CA TYR A 550 -19.80 -6.68 -12.47
C TYR A 550 -20.01 -5.17 -12.60
N ARG A 551 -18.92 -4.40 -12.67
CA ARG A 551 -18.96 -2.94 -12.85
C ARG A 551 -17.86 -2.43 -13.76
N ALA A 552 -18.00 -1.19 -14.22
CA ALA A 552 -17.09 -0.53 -15.15
C ALA A 552 -16.57 0.78 -14.56
N TYR A 553 -15.27 1.04 -14.74
CA TYR A 553 -14.68 2.36 -14.58
C TYR A 553 -14.76 3.10 -15.92
N VAL A 554 -15.53 4.19 -15.96
CA VAL A 554 -15.87 4.91 -17.20
C VAL A 554 -15.20 6.28 -17.20
N GLN A 555 -14.66 6.65 -18.37
CA GLN A 555 -14.12 7.98 -18.63
C GLN A 555 -15.07 9.10 -18.13
N ASN A 556 -14.51 10.09 -17.45
CA ASN A 556 -15.22 11.27 -16.91
C ASN A 556 -16.31 10.98 -15.88
N ILE A 557 -16.46 9.74 -15.41
CA ILE A 557 -17.44 9.35 -14.39
C ILE A 557 -16.74 8.66 -13.21
N GLY A 558 -15.85 7.70 -13.48
CA GLY A 558 -15.27 6.82 -12.47
C GLY A 558 -15.99 5.47 -12.41
N TRP A 559 -15.95 4.80 -11.25
CA TRP A 559 -16.67 3.55 -11.03
C TRP A 559 -18.20 3.78 -11.01
N LEU A 560 -18.90 3.08 -11.91
CA LEU A 560 -20.36 2.92 -11.83
C LEU A 560 -20.72 1.84 -10.80
N GLY A 561 -21.99 1.79 -10.40
CA GLY A 561 -22.49 0.76 -9.49
C GLY A 561 -22.44 -0.66 -10.10
N TRP A 562 -22.57 -1.68 -9.25
CA TRP A 562 -22.58 -3.07 -9.68
C TRP A 562 -23.84 -3.43 -10.48
N ALA A 563 -23.64 -3.88 -11.73
CA ALA A 563 -24.64 -4.60 -12.50
C ALA A 563 -24.68 -6.07 -12.05
N LYS A 564 -25.84 -6.70 -12.16
CA LYS A 564 -26.06 -8.10 -11.82
C LYS A 564 -26.75 -8.84 -12.96
N ASN A 565 -26.32 -10.07 -13.25
CA ASN A 565 -27.02 -11.03 -14.11
C ASN A 565 -27.73 -10.41 -15.34
N TRP A 566 -26.94 -10.09 -16.37
CA TRP A 566 -27.36 -9.55 -17.66
C TRP A 566 -27.81 -8.10 -17.68
N GLN A 567 -27.78 -7.40 -16.53
CA GLN A 567 -27.88 -5.93 -16.50
C GLN A 567 -26.70 -5.28 -17.21
N THR A 568 -26.86 -4.05 -17.69
CA THR A 568 -25.76 -3.34 -18.37
C THR A 568 -24.82 -2.70 -17.34
N ALA A 569 -23.52 -2.82 -17.57
CA ALA A 569 -22.47 -2.04 -16.92
C ALA A 569 -21.79 -1.12 -17.95
N GLY A 570 -21.62 0.18 -17.65
CA GLY A 570 -20.97 1.15 -18.52
C GLY A 570 -21.91 2.21 -19.08
N THR A 571 -21.67 2.67 -20.31
CA THR A 571 -22.47 3.72 -20.96
C THR A 571 -22.82 3.42 -22.42
N SER A 572 -23.89 4.04 -22.91
CA SER A 572 -24.19 4.08 -24.35
C SER A 572 -24.61 5.47 -24.80
N GLY A 573 -24.32 5.81 -26.06
CA GLY A 573 -24.70 7.11 -26.64
C GLY A 573 -23.94 8.31 -26.07
N MET A 574 -22.99 8.08 -25.16
CA MET A 574 -22.15 9.13 -24.55
C MET A 574 -20.75 9.22 -25.19
N SER A 575 -20.33 8.18 -25.92
CA SER A 575 -18.97 8.03 -26.47
C SER A 575 -17.85 7.90 -25.42
N TYR A 576 -18.18 7.49 -24.19
CA TYR A 576 -17.18 7.29 -23.13
C TYR A 576 -16.62 5.87 -23.16
N ARG A 577 -15.31 5.76 -23.05
CA ARG A 577 -14.61 4.47 -22.94
C ARG A 577 -14.74 3.88 -21.53
N ILE A 578 -14.79 2.55 -21.47
CA ILE A 578 -14.42 1.79 -20.28
C ILE A 578 -12.89 1.78 -20.19
N GLU A 579 -12.33 1.99 -19.01
CA GLU A 579 -10.88 1.91 -18.75
C GLU A 579 -10.52 0.68 -17.90
N ALA A 580 -11.41 0.25 -17.00
CA ALA A 580 -11.25 -0.95 -16.17
C ALA A 580 -12.59 -1.62 -15.82
N VAL A 581 -12.53 -2.89 -15.39
CA VAL A 581 -13.68 -3.69 -14.95
C VAL A 581 -13.39 -4.42 -13.65
N GLN A 582 -14.45 -4.77 -12.92
CA GLN A 582 -14.42 -5.73 -11.82
C GLN A 582 -15.56 -6.73 -12.00
N ILE A 583 -15.32 -8.01 -11.70
CA ILE A 583 -16.29 -9.10 -11.87
C ILE A 583 -16.16 -10.05 -10.67
N GLN A 584 -17.26 -10.34 -9.98
CA GLN A 584 -17.25 -11.16 -8.77
C GLN A 584 -18.43 -12.15 -8.76
N LEU A 585 -18.14 -13.39 -8.34
CA LEU A 585 -19.19 -14.35 -7.99
C LEU A 585 -19.63 -14.13 -6.55
N VAL A 586 -20.93 -14.08 -6.33
CA VAL A 586 -21.53 -13.92 -5.01
C VAL A 586 -22.60 -14.97 -4.81
N ALA A 587 -22.61 -15.65 -3.66
CA ALA A 587 -23.62 -16.66 -3.36
C ALA A 587 -25.03 -16.06 -3.43
N LYS A 588 -25.97 -16.82 -4.01
CA LYS A 588 -27.36 -16.39 -4.21
C LYS A 588 -27.96 -15.91 -2.89
N GLY A 589 -28.60 -14.74 -2.90
CA GLY A 589 -29.24 -14.16 -1.70
C GLY A 589 -28.30 -13.43 -0.75
N SER A 590 -26.98 -13.46 -0.97
CA SER A 590 -26.04 -12.61 -0.24
C SER A 590 -26.12 -11.17 -0.73
N ALA A 591 -25.59 -10.23 0.08
CA ALA A 591 -25.53 -8.82 -0.29
C ALA A 591 -24.67 -8.62 -1.54
N ALA A 592 -25.00 -7.60 -2.35
CA ALA A 592 -24.14 -7.15 -3.42
C ALA A 592 -22.79 -6.67 -2.86
N PRO A 593 -21.69 -6.71 -3.64
CA PRO A 593 -20.43 -6.12 -3.21
C PRO A 593 -20.60 -4.62 -2.90
N SER A 594 -19.76 -4.08 -2.00
CA SER A 594 -19.87 -2.67 -1.58
C SER A 594 -19.71 -1.70 -2.75
N ASN A 595 -20.46 -0.59 -2.71
CA ASN A 595 -20.40 0.50 -3.68
C ASN A 595 -19.67 1.70 -3.07
N ASP A 596 -18.78 2.33 -3.83
CA ASP A 596 -17.93 3.41 -3.32
C ASP A 596 -18.52 4.83 -3.55
N SER A 597 -19.59 5.00 -4.34
CA SER A 597 -20.35 6.28 -4.42
C SER A 597 -21.53 6.32 -5.41
N VAL A 598 -21.45 5.63 -6.56
CA VAL A 598 -22.48 5.71 -7.62
C VAL A 598 -23.43 4.50 -7.57
N ALA A 599 -24.73 4.74 -7.45
CA ALA A 599 -25.73 3.68 -7.26
C ALA A 599 -26.18 2.99 -8.57
N PHE A 600 -26.03 3.62 -9.73
CA PHE A 600 -26.47 3.07 -11.01
C PHE A 600 -25.30 2.41 -11.76
N SER A 601 -25.56 1.27 -12.40
CA SER A 601 -24.55 0.53 -13.17
C SER A 601 -24.41 0.98 -14.62
N TYR A 602 -25.40 1.72 -15.12
CA TYR A 602 -25.53 2.08 -16.53
C TYR A 602 -26.05 3.51 -16.70
N LEU A 603 -25.46 4.23 -17.66
CA LEU A 603 -25.90 5.55 -18.06
C LEU A 603 -26.03 5.65 -19.59
N THR A 604 -27.09 6.29 -20.07
CA THR A 604 -27.27 6.58 -21.49
C THR A 604 -27.71 8.00 -21.68
N THR A 605 -27.37 8.60 -22.82
CA THR A 605 -27.84 9.94 -23.18
C THR A 605 -29.37 9.95 -23.27
N PRO A 606 -30.08 10.74 -22.44
CA PRO A 606 -31.53 10.86 -22.52
C PRO A 606 -31.96 11.41 -23.88
N THR A 607 -33.16 11.04 -24.29
CA THR A 607 -33.81 11.61 -25.47
C THR A 607 -34.67 12.78 -25.04
N VAL A 608 -34.51 13.95 -25.65
CA VAL A 608 -35.41 15.09 -25.43
C VAL A 608 -36.47 15.14 -26.53
N ASN A 609 -37.74 15.05 -26.13
CA ASN A 609 -38.89 15.23 -27.01
C ASN A 609 -39.50 16.60 -26.74
N TYR A 610 -39.84 17.34 -27.79
CA TYR A 610 -40.43 18.66 -27.64
C TYR A 610 -41.33 19.04 -28.81
N SER A 611 -42.32 19.89 -28.52
CA SER A 611 -43.24 20.41 -29.52
C SER A 611 -43.51 21.89 -29.27
N ALA A 612 -43.58 22.67 -30.34
CA ALA A 612 -44.06 24.05 -30.34
C ALA A 612 -45.56 24.12 -30.65
N HIS A 613 -46.26 25.05 -30.01
CA HIS A 613 -47.56 25.54 -30.45
C HIS A 613 -47.34 26.78 -31.31
N VAL A 614 -47.76 26.75 -32.57
CA VAL A 614 -47.50 27.81 -33.55
C VAL A 614 -48.80 28.47 -33.99
N GLN A 615 -48.78 29.79 -34.14
CA GLN A 615 -49.90 30.57 -34.65
C GLN A 615 -50.49 29.95 -35.92
N ASN A 616 -51.83 29.84 -35.98
CA ASN A 616 -52.60 29.30 -37.10
C ASN A 616 -52.30 27.84 -37.47
N ILE A 617 -51.47 27.14 -36.70
CA ILE A 617 -51.13 25.72 -36.90
C ILE A 617 -51.57 24.90 -35.67
N GLY A 618 -51.39 25.45 -34.47
CA GLY A 618 -51.60 24.73 -33.22
C GLY A 618 -50.36 23.94 -32.79
N TRP A 619 -50.55 22.90 -31.98
CA TRP A 619 -49.47 21.99 -31.59
C TRP A 619 -48.95 21.20 -32.78
N GLN A 620 -47.66 21.29 -33.03
CA GLN A 620 -46.98 20.43 -33.99
C GLN A 620 -46.66 19.06 -33.38
N ALA A 621 -46.41 18.06 -34.23
CA ALA A 621 -45.93 16.76 -33.79
C ALA A 621 -44.61 16.91 -32.99
N PRO A 622 -44.41 16.15 -31.89
CA PRO A 622 -43.16 16.17 -31.15
C PRO A 622 -41.97 15.81 -32.03
N VAL A 623 -40.88 16.54 -31.86
CA VAL A 623 -39.60 16.29 -32.51
C VAL A 623 -38.55 15.90 -31.45
N VAL A 624 -37.46 15.28 -31.90
CA VAL A 624 -36.44 14.71 -31.01
C VAL A 624 -35.06 15.31 -31.27
N ASN A 625 -34.28 15.47 -30.20
CA ASN A 625 -32.82 15.69 -30.25
C ASN A 625 -32.31 16.63 -31.37
N GLY A 626 -32.71 17.89 -31.30
CA GLY A 626 -32.19 18.97 -32.15
C GLY A 626 -32.86 19.10 -33.51
N ALA A 627 -33.90 18.32 -33.77
CA ALA A 627 -34.79 18.56 -34.90
C ALA A 627 -35.60 19.85 -34.71
N LEU A 628 -35.93 20.54 -35.80
CA LEU A 628 -36.65 21.80 -35.75
C LEU A 628 -38.08 21.61 -35.21
N SER A 629 -38.44 22.38 -34.18
CA SER A 629 -39.85 22.57 -33.75
C SER A 629 -40.24 24.02 -33.97
N GLY A 630 -41.38 24.27 -34.62
CA GLY A 630 -41.79 25.61 -35.07
C GLY A 630 -41.82 25.75 -36.59
N THR A 631 -41.65 26.98 -37.07
CA THR A 631 -41.55 27.30 -38.51
C THR A 631 -40.47 28.33 -38.78
N THR A 632 -39.75 28.18 -39.88
CA THR A 632 -38.84 29.20 -40.42
C THR A 632 -39.42 29.76 -41.72
N GLY A 633 -39.21 31.05 -41.98
CA GLY A 633 -39.64 31.72 -43.22
C GLY A 633 -41.15 31.95 -43.41
N LYS A 634 -42.00 31.47 -42.49
CA LYS A 634 -43.47 31.62 -42.55
C LYS A 634 -44.02 32.82 -41.78
N SER A 635 -43.17 33.53 -41.05
CA SER A 635 -43.56 34.65 -40.19
C SER A 635 -44.63 34.32 -39.12
N LEU A 636 -44.69 33.06 -38.67
CA LEU A 636 -45.62 32.62 -37.64
C LEU A 636 -44.92 32.60 -36.27
N ARG A 637 -45.59 33.13 -35.24
CA ARG A 637 -45.07 33.10 -33.86
C ARG A 637 -45.26 31.72 -33.23
N MET A 638 -44.27 31.33 -32.44
CA MET A 638 -44.47 30.38 -31.36
C MET A 638 -45.28 31.03 -30.23
N GLU A 639 -46.18 30.26 -29.63
CA GLU A 639 -47.06 30.70 -28.54
C GLU A 639 -46.88 29.85 -27.28
N ALA A 640 -46.46 28.59 -27.42
CA ALA A 640 -46.18 27.70 -26.30
C ALA A 640 -45.19 26.57 -26.65
N LEU A 641 -44.68 25.90 -25.61
CA LEU A 641 -43.70 24.83 -25.65
C LEU A 641 -44.09 23.69 -24.67
N LYS A 642 -43.87 22.45 -25.09
CA LYS A 642 -43.81 21.26 -24.23
C LYS A 642 -42.48 20.56 -24.44
N VAL A 643 -41.84 20.10 -23.36
CA VAL A 643 -40.58 19.37 -23.39
C VAL A 643 -40.61 18.24 -22.37
N GLU A 644 -40.18 17.05 -22.74
CA GLU A 644 -40.02 15.92 -21.83
C GLU A 644 -38.73 15.16 -22.15
N LEU A 645 -38.23 14.42 -21.15
CA LEU A 645 -37.12 13.51 -21.32
C LEU A 645 -37.60 12.06 -21.30
N GLN A 646 -37.05 11.26 -22.21
CA GLN A 646 -37.21 9.81 -22.27
C GLN A 646 -35.85 9.12 -22.21
N ASN A 647 -35.85 7.79 -22.01
CA ASN A 647 -34.63 6.98 -21.92
C ASN A 647 -33.68 7.42 -20.78
N ILE A 648 -34.25 7.83 -19.64
CA ILE A 648 -33.47 8.08 -18.43
C ILE A 648 -33.09 6.74 -17.81
N ALA A 649 -31.80 6.53 -17.55
CA ALA A 649 -31.32 5.30 -16.95
C ALA A 649 -31.89 5.09 -15.54
N SER A 650 -32.19 3.84 -15.20
CA SER A 650 -32.71 3.49 -13.87
C SER A 650 -31.74 3.90 -12.77
N GLY A 651 -32.25 4.49 -11.69
CA GLY A 651 -31.45 5.00 -10.57
C GLY A 651 -30.89 6.42 -10.77
N VAL A 652 -31.07 7.04 -11.94
CA VAL A 652 -30.73 8.44 -12.18
C VAL A 652 -31.96 9.32 -11.90
N THR A 653 -31.83 10.26 -10.97
CA THR A 653 -32.92 11.18 -10.59
C THR A 653 -32.95 12.44 -11.45
N GLY A 654 -34.11 13.10 -11.48
CA GLY A 654 -34.29 14.39 -12.14
C GLY A 654 -35.05 14.33 -13.46
N GLY A 655 -35.21 15.50 -14.09
CA GLY A 655 -35.94 15.68 -15.34
C GLY A 655 -35.55 16.97 -16.04
N ILE A 656 -36.48 17.57 -16.77
CA ILE A 656 -36.28 18.89 -17.40
C ILE A 656 -37.29 19.91 -16.87
N THR A 657 -36.79 21.11 -16.58
CA THR A 657 -37.61 22.27 -16.25
C THR A 657 -37.41 23.37 -17.27
N TYR A 658 -38.47 24.06 -17.62
CA TYR A 658 -38.44 25.10 -18.63
C TYR A 658 -39.50 26.18 -18.38
N ARG A 659 -39.29 27.35 -18.98
CA ARG A 659 -40.24 28.47 -18.95
C ARG A 659 -40.14 29.33 -20.21
N SER A 660 -41.24 30.00 -20.53
CA SER A 660 -41.37 30.94 -21.63
C SER A 660 -41.48 32.35 -21.07
N GLN A 661 -40.90 33.30 -21.79
CA GLN A 661 -41.25 34.70 -21.71
C GLN A 661 -42.30 34.93 -22.80
N SER A 662 -43.53 35.25 -22.39
CA SER A 662 -44.63 35.52 -23.31
C SER A 662 -44.97 37.00 -23.35
N GLN A 663 -45.34 37.49 -24.51
CA GLN A 663 -45.76 38.88 -24.74
C GLN A 663 -46.84 39.31 -23.73
N LYS A 664 -46.68 40.49 -23.13
CA LYS A 664 -47.58 41.09 -22.10
C LYS A 664 -47.66 40.33 -20.77
N ILE A 665 -47.11 39.13 -20.65
CA ILE A 665 -47.07 38.34 -19.42
C ILE A 665 -45.68 38.43 -18.76
N GLY A 666 -44.63 38.41 -19.58
CA GLY A 666 -43.25 38.28 -19.10
C GLY A 666 -42.89 36.82 -18.84
N TRP A 667 -41.88 36.61 -17.99
CA TRP A 667 -41.44 35.26 -17.62
C TRP A 667 -42.50 34.55 -16.79
N GLN A 668 -42.94 33.40 -17.26
CA GLN A 668 -43.85 32.54 -16.53
C GLN A 668 -43.10 31.67 -15.50
N ALA A 669 -43.86 30.99 -14.64
CA ALA A 669 -43.33 30.02 -13.71
C ALA A 669 -42.63 28.86 -14.47
N TRP A 670 -41.62 28.27 -13.82
CA TRP A 670 -40.99 27.05 -14.32
C TRP A 670 -41.99 25.91 -14.29
N VAL A 671 -42.13 25.22 -15.41
CA VAL A 671 -42.90 23.98 -15.53
C VAL A 671 -41.95 22.81 -15.78
N SER A 672 -42.46 21.59 -15.62
CA SER A 672 -41.68 20.35 -15.79
C SER A 672 -42.38 19.41 -16.76
N ASP A 673 -41.58 18.59 -17.43
CA ASP A 673 -41.97 17.35 -18.12
C ASP A 673 -43.38 17.37 -18.75
N ASN A 674 -43.43 17.74 -20.04
CA ASN A 674 -44.61 17.76 -20.91
C ASN A 674 -45.70 18.78 -20.52
N SER A 675 -45.51 19.55 -19.45
CA SER A 675 -46.38 20.67 -19.07
C SER A 675 -46.31 21.83 -20.07
N ILE A 676 -47.38 22.60 -20.22
CA ILE A 676 -47.39 23.74 -21.15
C ILE A 676 -46.63 24.91 -20.53
N SER A 677 -45.63 25.41 -21.25
CA SER A 677 -45.02 26.72 -21.03
C SER A 677 -45.42 27.65 -22.17
N GLY A 678 -45.88 28.87 -21.89
CA GLY A 678 -46.43 29.82 -22.86
C GLY A 678 -47.95 29.96 -22.74
N THR A 679 -48.62 30.29 -23.84
CA THR A 679 -50.08 30.42 -23.92
C THR A 679 -50.65 29.73 -25.15
N THR A 680 -51.86 29.18 -25.03
CA THR A 680 -52.62 28.63 -26.16
C THR A 680 -53.92 29.42 -26.33
N GLY A 681 -54.28 29.75 -27.58
CA GLY A 681 -55.53 30.43 -27.92
C GLY A 681 -55.61 31.92 -27.52
N GLN A 682 -54.57 32.49 -26.92
CA GLN A 682 -54.55 33.90 -26.48
C GLN A 682 -53.88 34.84 -27.49
N GLY A 683 -53.24 34.30 -28.53
CA GLY A 683 -52.58 35.07 -29.56
C GLY A 683 -51.30 35.79 -29.12
N LEU A 684 -50.70 35.40 -27.98
CA LEU A 684 -49.48 35.99 -27.45
C LEU A 684 -48.26 35.21 -27.95
N ARG A 685 -47.24 35.92 -28.44
CA ARG A 685 -45.97 35.30 -28.86
C ARG A 685 -45.10 34.97 -27.65
N ASP A 686 -44.35 33.88 -27.73
CA ASP A 686 -43.16 33.70 -26.92
C ASP A 686 -42.00 34.51 -27.53
N GLU A 687 -41.29 35.27 -26.69
CA GLU A 687 -40.13 36.08 -27.11
C GLU A 687 -38.80 35.45 -26.67
N ALA A 688 -38.81 34.66 -25.59
CA ALA A 688 -37.64 33.93 -25.10
C ALA A 688 -38.03 32.67 -24.31
N ILE A 689 -37.08 31.74 -24.16
CA ILE A 689 -37.20 30.51 -23.36
C ILE A 689 -35.94 30.26 -22.53
N GLU A 690 -36.13 29.53 -21.42
CA GLU A 690 -35.03 28.96 -20.61
C GLU A 690 -35.35 27.51 -20.25
N LEU A 691 -34.32 26.66 -20.29
CA LEU A 691 -34.42 25.22 -19.99
C LEU A 691 -33.23 24.77 -19.17
N LYS A 692 -33.46 23.94 -18.15
CA LYS A 692 -32.39 23.33 -17.35
C LYS A 692 -32.77 21.93 -16.89
N LEU A 693 -31.75 21.07 -16.76
CA LEU A 693 -31.87 19.75 -16.17
C LEU A 693 -31.91 19.86 -14.64
N THR A 694 -32.61 18.92 -14.00
CA THR A 694 -32.71 18.82 -12.53
C THR A 694 -32.17 17.49 -12.03
N GLY A 695 -32.03 17.35 -10.71
CA GLY A 695 -31.59 16.10 -10.06
C GLY A 695 -30.21 15.60 -10.51
N GLY A 696 -30.00 14.30 -10.41
CA GLY A 696 -28.76 13.64 -10.82
C GLY A 696 -28.41 13.79 -12.30
N LEU A 697 -29.39 13.97 -13.20
CA LEU A 697 -29.15 14.20 -14.63
C LEU A 697 -28.21 15.40 -14.88
N SER A 698 -28.36 16.48 -14.09
CA SER A 698 -27.58 17.71 -14.23
C SER A 698 -26.08 17.53 -13.93
N ASN A 699 -25.70 16.43 -13.27
CA ASN A 699 -24.30 16.09 -13.02
C ASN A 699 -23.62 15.53 -14.26
N TYR A 700 -24.36 14.87 -15.16
CA TYR A 700 -23.80 14.11 -16.27
C TYR A 700 -24.13 14.68 -17.65
N PHE A 701 -25.13 15.54 -17.76
CA PHE A 701 -25.59 16.10 -19.03
C PHE A 701 -25.78 17.62 -18.98
N ASN A 702 -25.71 18.22 -20.16
CA ASN A 702 -26.13 19.58 -20.45
C ASN A 702 -27.37 19.54 -21.35
N VAL A 703 -28.30 20.47 -21.15
CA VAL A 703 -29.35 20.77 -22.15
C VAL A 703 -28.94 22.00 -22.94
N TYR A 704 -28.76 21.82 -24.26
CA TYR A 704 -28.49 22.89 -25.20
C TYR A 704 -29.75 23.23 -25.99
N TYR A 705 -30.01 24.50 -26.19
CA TYR A 705 -31.14 24.98 -26.97
C TYR A 705 -30.83 26.29 -27.68
N ARG A 706 -31.50 26.54 -28.80
CA ARG A 706 -31.43 27.80 -29.53
C ARG A 706 -32.78 28.17 -30.12
N ALA A 707 -32.98 29.46 -30.34
CA ALA A 707 -34.20 30.02 -30.91
C ALA A 707 -33.94 30.60 -32.31
N HIS A 708 -34.91 30.45 -33.20
CA HIS A 708 -35.03 31.24 -34.41
C HIS A 708 -35.97 32.41 -34.13
N VAL A 709 -35.46 33.64 -34.21
CA VAL A 709 -36.20 34.86 -33.82
C VAL A 709 -36.49 35.71 -35.05
N GLN A 710 -37.68 36.31 -35.08
CA GLN A 710 -38.09 37.26 -36.11
C GLN A 710 -37.00 38.29 -36.41
N SER A 711 -36.68 38.46 -37.69
CA SER A 711 -35.70 39.43 -38.21
C SER A 711 -34.26 39.24 -37.72
N ILE A 712 -33.96 38.17 -36.98
CA ILE A 712 -32.62 37.81 -36.50
C ILE A 712 -32.19 36.48 -37.12
N GLY A 713 -33.11 35.52 -37.21
CA GLY A 713 -32.80 34.15 -37.59
C GLY A 713 -32.37 33.29 -36.41
N TRP A 714 -31.59 32.25 -36.67
CA TRP A 714 -31.04 31.36 -35.64
C TRP A 714 -30.00 32.08 -34.78
N GLN A 715 -30.22 32.06 -33.47
CA GLN A 715 -29.23 32.50 -32.49
C GLN A 715 -28.26 31.36 -32.13
N ALA A 716 -27.17 31.70 -31.45
CA ALA A 716 -26.22 30.72 -30.93
C ALA A 716 -26.89 29.76 -29.93
N TRP A 717 -26.32 28.57 -29.77
CA TRP A 717 -26.73 27.64 -28.73
C TRP A 717 -26.43 28.21 -27.35
N VAL A 718 -27.42 28.16 -26.47
CA VAL A 718 -27.27 28.42 -25.05
C VAL A 718 -27.54 27.13 -24.27
N SER A 719 -27.25 27.12 -22.97
CA SER A 719 -27.47 25.92 -22.15
C SER A 719 -27.87 26.22 -20.73
N ASN A 720 -28.46 25.21 -20.07
CA ASN A 720 -28.60 25.12 -18.62
C ASN A 720 -29.14 26.40 -17.93
N GLY A 721 -30.26 26.91 -18.43
CA GLY A 721 -30.97 28.06 -17.86
C GLY A 721 -30.61 29.42 -18.47
N ALA A 722 -29.66 29.48 -19.40
CA ALA A 722 -29.37 30.71 -20.14
C ALA A 722 -30.50 31.07 -21.14
N THR A 723 -30.77 32.34 -21.35
CA THR A 723 -31.90 32.77 -22.19
C THR A 723 -31.63 32.52 -23.68
N ALA A 724 -32.55 31.82 -24.37
CA ALA A 724 -32.64 31.78 -25.83
C ALA A 724 -33.80 32.66 -26.30
N GLY A 725 -33.62 33.51 -27.31
CA GLY A 725 -34.61 34.47 -27.77
C GLY A 725 -34.22 35.91 -27.47
N THR A 726 -35.21 36.78 -27.31
CA THR A 726 -35.02 38.20 -26.96
C THR A 726 -36.02 38.64 -25.90
N VAL A 727 -35.54 39.29 -24.85
CA VAL A 727 -36.41 39.88 -23.81
C VAL A 727 -36.55 41.39 -24.07
N GLY A 728 -37.79 41.89 -24.07
CA GLY A 728 -38.08 43.33 -24.16
C GLY A 728 -37.92 43.96 -25.55
N LYS A 729 -37.55 43.18 -26.57
CA LYS A 729 -37.41 43.68 -27.97
C LYS A 729 -38.69 43.56 -28.80
N GLY A 730 -39.71 42.88 -28.28
CA GLY A 730 -40.97 42.71 -29.01
C GLY A 730 -40.92 41.73 -30.19
N LEU A 731 -39.84 40.96 -30.33
CA LEU A 731 -39.64 40.02 -31.44
C LEU A 731 -40.15 38.62 -31.06
N ARG A 732 -40.89 37.98 -31.97
CA ARG A 732 -41.39 36.60 -31.76
C ARG A 732 -40.29 35.57 -31.98
N MET A 733 -40.30 34.53 -31.16
CA MET A 733 -39.74 33.24 -31.53
C MET A 733 -40.60 32.60 -32.62
N GLU A 734 -39.96 31.95 -33.58
CA GLU A 734 -40.62 31.26 -34.71
C GLU A 734 -40.31 29.76 -34.71
N ALA A 735 -39.14 29.37 -34.22
CA ALA A 735 -38.74 27.97 -34.05
C ALA A 735 -37.70 27.79 -32.92
N LEU A 736 -37.49 26.54 -32.51
CA LEU A 736 -36.43 26.13 -31.60
C LEU A 736 -35.83 24.77 -31.95
N GLU A 737 -34.63 24.52 -31.44
CA GLU A 737 -34.00 23.21 -31.37
C GLU A 737 -33.49 22.96 -29.94
N ILE A 738 -33.60 21.72 -29.45
CA ILE A 738 -33.15 21.30 -28.11
C ILE A 738 -32.38 19.98 -28.22
N LYS A 739 -31.19 19.88 -27.61
CA LYS A 739 -30.37 18.68 -27.55
C LYS A 739 -29.88 18.41 -26.12
N ILE A 740 -29.80 17.13 -25.75
CA ILE A 740 -29.07 16.70 -24.55
C ILE A 740 -27.69 16.23 -24.96
N VAL A 741 -26.66 16.72 -24.27
CA VAL A 741 -25.25 16.44 -24.58
C VAL A 741 -24.55 15.99 -23.30
N PRO A 742 -23.75 14.91 -23.32
CA PRO A 742 -22.91 14.54 -22.17
C PRO A 742 -22.02 15.70 -21.72
N LYS A 743 -21.87 15.91 -20.43
CA LYS A 743 -21.32 17.15 -19.86
C LYS A 743 -19.88 17.45 -20.30
N ALA A 744 -19.07 16.42 -20.51
CA ALA A 744 -17.68 16.58 -20.97
C ALA A 744 -17.55 16.66 -22.50
N ASN A 745 -18.65 16.57 -23.26
CA ASN A 745 -18.60 16.68 -24.72
C ASN A 745 -18.72 18.16 -25.15
N PRO A 746 -18.16 18.54 -26.32
CA PRO A 746 -18.27 19.89 -26.85
C PRO A 746 -19.72 20.35 -27.06
N ALA A 747 -19.93 21.66 -26.99
CA ALA A 747 -21.21 22.27 -27.33
C ALA A 747 -21.57 22.02 -28.83
N PRO A 748 -22.88 21.94 -29.18
CA PRO A 748 -23.36 21.63 -30.54
C PRO A 748 -23.08 22.67 -31.63
#